data_AF-G0RD35-F1
#
_entry.id   AF-G0RD35-F1
#
_cell.length_a   1.000
_cell.length_b   1.000
_cell.length_c   1.000
_cell.angle_alpha   90.00
_cell.angle_beta   90.00
_cell.angle_gamma   90.00
#
_symmetry.space_group_name_H-M   'P 1'
#
loop_
_entity.id
_entity.type
_entity.pdbx_description
1 polymer ?
#
loop_
_entity_poly.entity_id
_entity_poly.type
_entity_poly.pdbx_seq_one_letter_code
_entity_poly.pdbx_strand_id
1 'polypeptide(L)'
;MVSAAAMGPDNQKYVPRIQNGLDRDTQAEIMQIIRAMQQDIANSKDDDDLDETIDAAMGARDIELLVEEQNAALRQQLDITKKTLSDYITRLEHLQQSHEELAYDKEKNDRELEVLRKATQDGAHSAKTIKHLEEQVHEQMEIIARNEEVIRSSQKTVSQLESEVQRLSQKNMQADEYRDQMTEWRHKAEELEKKANMAERYKQKLESQQSLVREVQNLQYERAELQEQLRSLMEERERSERTKKAEDELTKMITQSEQHLWDERNQKAQLLRDVTALQEELMRLQAQRTHDEHFIQDLQEQLQHTGGTTVQEVDNDETSSPFNLEDELLIASKEDSQTNLPLELSRLRAENELIRKTVGSPGDVAVLRRELEEQKRQRERLQQNYNSIFEKYTILNDHMQALMSDNAEEGTEAFIKLRQELTRLELEFEQARKLISSLEAQLADKNREVLALQTDLSAVQKDSIAALEELKSTDKLISTSLTSELERQREEYSFIMNERDALKSQLIEALLANDKLRKESDENKDLQDGTALSTDGDGSDAAKKAAEKVEKLRARLIQRNQQLEKSEQERLELQTRLKAVQLGEGSAAQKAASDHIIKNLQRENALIATAWYDLTSRLQSNHVVLQRRHDAPKSWLNKQRQLVNATSRR
;
A
#
# COMPACT_ATOMS: atom_id res chain seq x y z
N MET A 1 -131.93 90.12 -9.13
CA MET A 1 -132.96 89.17 -8.64
C MET A 1 -133.88 89.77 -7.57
N VAL A 2 -133.38 90.52 -6.57
CA VAL A 2 -134.25 91.17 -5.56
C VAL A 2 -135.21 92.22 -6.17
N SER A 3 -134.76 93.02 -7.14
CA SER A 3 -135.57 94.08 -7.79
C SER A 3 -136.75 93.52 -8.60
N ALA A 4 -136.57 92.39 -9.28
CA ALA A 4 -137.64 91.69 -10.00
C ALA A 4 -138.68 91.07 -9.04
N ALA A 5 -138.24 90.60 -7.87
CA ALA A 5 -139.13 90.10 -6.82
C ALA A 5 -139.94 91.22 -6.13
N ALA A 6 -139.39 92.44 -6.03
CA ALA A 6 -140.09 93.60 -5.47
C ALA A 6 -141.15 94.20 -6.44
N MET A 7 -141.00 94.03 -7.76
CA MET A 7 -141.96 94.50 -8.77
C MET A 7 -142.91 93.41 -9.29
N GLY A 8 -142.73 92.16 -8.84
CA GLY A 8 -143.58 91.02 -9.21
C GLY A 8 -144.86 90.89 -8.37
N PRO A 9 -145.75 89.94 -8.70
CA PRO A 9 -147.04 89.74 -8.02
C PRO A 9 -146.94 89.38 -6.54
N ASP A 10 -145.77 88.95 -6.06
CA ASP A 10 -145.49 88.66 -4.65
C ASP A 10 -144.89 89.86 -3.86
N ASN A 11 -145.02 91.11 -4.36
CA ASN A 11 -144.38 92.30 -3.76
C ASN A 11 -144.70 92.51 -2.27
N GLN A 12 -145.89 92.07 -1.82
CA GLN A 12 -146.39 92.28 -0.46
C GLN A 12 -145.52 91.57 0.58
N LYS A 13 -144.79 90.51 0.18
CA LYS A 13 -143.87 89.78 1.06
C LYS A 13 -142.48 90.40 1.10
N TYR A 14 -142.01 91.00 0.00
CA TYR A 14 -140.64 91.47 -0.15
C TYR A 14 -140.49 92.94 0.26
N VAL A 15 -141.47 93.80 -0.03
CA VAL A 15 -141.41 95.24 0.29
C VAL A 15 -141.33 95.53 1.80
N PRO A 16 -142.10 94.89 2.70
CA PRO A 16 -141.97 95.13 4.15
C PRO A 16 -140.63 94.62 4.70
N ARG A 17 -140.09 93.55 4.11
CA ARG A 17 -138.83 92.93 4.52
C ARG A 17 -137.63 93.82 4.16
N ILE A 18 -137.73 94.52 3.02
CA ILE A 18 -136.76 95.53 2.59
C ILE A 18 -136.88 96.80 3.46
N GLN A 19 -138.10 97.26 3.79
CA GLN A 19 -138.32 98.46 4.62
C GLN A 19 -137.94 98.30 6.11
N ASN A 20 -138.14 97.12 6.70
CA ASN A 20 -137.95 96.92 8.15
C ASN A 20 -136.64 96.18 8.52
N GLY A 21 -135.96 95.55 7.56
CA GLY A 21 -134.82 94.66 7.83
C GLY A 21 -133.47 95.08 7.24
N LEU A 22 -133.43 96.07 6.34
CA LEU A 22 -132.21 96.54 5.68
C LEU A 22 -131.81 97.93 6.14
N ASP A 23 -130.51 98.23 6.08
CA ASP A 23 -130.01 99.56 6.39
C ASP A 23 -130.43 100.58 5.33
N ARG A 24 -130.35 101.86 5.69
CA ARG A 24 -130.84 102.95 4.84
C ARG A 24 -130.05 103.09 3.53
N ASP A 25 -128.79 102.68 3.54
CA ASP A 25 -127.89 102.80 2.40
C ASP A 25 -128.15 101.69 1.37
N THR A 26 -128.36 100.44 1.80
CA THR A 26 -128.81 99.34 0.93
C THR A 26 -130.23 99.55 0.42
N GLN A 27 -131.12 100.16 1.22
CA GLN A 27 -132.43 100.59 0.74
C GLN A 27 -132.31 101.63 -0.38
N ALA A 28 -131.39 102.59 -0.26
CA ALA A 28 -131.17 103.62 -1.27
C ALA A 28 -130.62 103.03 -2.58
N GLU A 29 -129.70 102.06 -2.49
CA GLU A 29 -129.12 101.40 -3.65
C GLU A 29 -130.15 100.54 -4.40
N ILE A 30 -130.97 99.77 -3.67
CA ILE A 30 -132.09 99.01 -4.26
C ILE A 30 -133.13 99.96 -4.89
N MET A 31 -133.43 101.10 -4.25
CA MET A 31 -134.34 102.11 -4.81
C MET A 31 -133.78 102.73 -6.11
N GLN A 32 -132.47 102.95 -6.18
CA GLN A 32 -131.82 103.49 -7.38
C GLN A 32 -131.88 102.49 -8.54
N ILE A 33 -131.69 101.19 -8.26
CA ILE A 33 -131.86 100.12 -9.26
C ILE A 33 -133.32 100.00 -9.69
N ILE A 34 -134.29 100.08 -8.77
CA ILE A 34 -135.72 100.06 -9.11
C ILE A 34 -136.11 101.28 -9.96
N ARG A 35 -135.56 102.47 -9.69
CA ARG A 35 -135.79 103.66 -10.53
C ARG A 35 -135.19 103.50 -11.91
N ALA A 36 -133.98 102.97 -12.03
CA ALA A 36 -133.37 102.70 -13.34
C ALA A 36 -134.24 101.70 -14.14
N MET A 37 -134.73 100.64 -13.50
CA MET A 37 -135.62 99.67 -14.15
C MET A 37 -137.00 100.25 -14.48
N GLN A 38 -137.56 101.12 -13.63
CA GLN A 38 -138.80 101.86 -13.94
C GLN A 38 -138.61 102.84 -15.09
N GLN A 39 -137.41 103.42 -15.25
CA GLN A 39 -137.10 104.33 -16.34
C GLN A 39 -136.93 103.58 -17.66
N ASP A 40 -136.35 102.36 -17.63
CA ASP A 40 -136.34 101.46 -18.79
C ASP A 40 -137.77 100.98 -19.17
N ILE A 41 -138.63 100.72 -18.17
CA ILE A 41 -140.04 100.38 -18.42
C ILE A 41 -140.83 101.60 -18.93
N ALA A 42 -140.56 102.82 -18.43
CA ALA A 42 -141.17 104.04 -18.91
C ALA A 42 -140.78 104.33 -20.37
N ASN A 43 -139.50 104.13 -20.72
CA ASN A 43 -139.03 104.26 -22.10
C ASN A 43 -139.65 103.20 -23.04
N SER A 44 -140.10 102.05 -22.52
CA SER A 44 -140.86 101.05 -23.30
C SER A 44 -142.36 101.33 -23.39
N LYS A 45 -142.88 102.32 -22.64
CA LYS A 45 -144.30 102.65 -22.56
C LYS A 45 -144.73 103.84 -23.44
N ASP A 46 -143.78 104.51 -24.08
CA ASP A 46 -144.05 105.56 -25.09
C ASP A 46 -144.37 104.97 -26.49
N ASP A 47 -144.50 103.65 -26.63
CA ASP A 47 -144.99 102.99 -27.86
C ASP A 47 -146.50 102.65 -27.82
N ASP A 48 -147.20 103.05 -26.75
CA ASP A 48 -148.67 102.89 -26.61
C ASP A 48 -149.47 104.07 -27.22
N ASP A 49 -148.81 105.04 -27.86
CA ASP A 49 -149.43 106.22 -28.51
C ASP A 49 -149.99 105.95 -29.93
N LEU A 50 -150.13 104.69 -30.35
CA LEU A 50 -150.65 104.32 -31.68
C LEU A 50 -152.08 103.77 -31.69
N ASP A 51 -152.60 103.24 -30.58
CA ASP A 51 -153.93 102.59 -30.60
C ASP A 51 -155.11 103.53 -30.34
N GLU A 52 -154.90 104.74 -29.81
CA GLU A 52 -155.98 105.73 -29.64
C GLU A 52 -156.40 106.38 -30.99
N THR A 53 -155.66 106.12 -32.08
CA THR A 53 -155.99 106.59 -33.44
C THR A 53 -156.69 105.55 -34.32
N ILE A 54 -156.75 104.27 -33.89
CA ILE A 54 -157.34 103.19 -34.69
C ILE A 54 -158.88 103.14 -34.51
N ASP A 55 -159.39 103.49 -33.34
CA ASP A 55 -160.84 103.49 -33.08
C ASP A 55 -161.61 104.61 -33.81
N ALA A 56 -160.93 105.66 -34.29
CA ALA A 56 -161.55 106.72 -35.08
C ALA A 56 -161.46 106.51 -36.60
N ALA A 57 -160.59 105.62 -37.09
CA ALA A 57 -160.26 105.50 -38.52
C ALA A 57 -160.80 104.23 -39.20
N MET A 58 -161.26 103.23 -38.43
CA MET A 58 -161.88 102.01 -38.99
C MET A 58 -163.35 102.16 -39.40
N GLY A 59 -163.99 103.30 -39.11
CA GLY A 59 -165.35 103.60 -39.57
C GLY A 59 -165.47 103.97 -41.07
N ALA A 60 -164.35 104.06 -41.80
CA ALA A 60 -164.33 104.58 -43.17
C ALA A 60 -163.34 103.88 -44.14
N ARG A 61 -162.93 102.63 -43.87
CA ARG A 61 -161.95 101.89 -44.69
C ARG A 61 -162.44 100.47 -45.03
N ASP A 62 -162.41 100.10 -46.32
CA ASP A 62 -162.88 98.81 -46.85
C ASP A 62 -162.19 97.60 -46.18
N ILE A 63 -162.99 96.68 -45.64
CA ILE A 63 -162.57 95.52 -44.82
C ILE A 63 -161.62 94.57 -45.56
N GLU A 64 -161.67 94.52 -46.90
CA GLU A 64 -160.89 93.59 -47.72
C GLU A 64 -159.39 93.93 -47.76
N LEU A 65 -159.02 95.22 -47.70
CA LEU A 65 -157.62 95.68 -47.73
C LEU A 65 -156.89 95.39 -46.41
N LEU A 66 -157.60 95.41 -45.28
CA LEU A 66 -157.04 95.22 -43.94
C LEU A 66 -156.64 93.75 -43.70
N VAL A 67 -157.44 92.82 -44.22
CA VAL A 67 -157.12 91.37 -44.18
C VAL A 67 -155.89 91.06 -45.01
N GLU A 68 -155.68 91.75 -46.14
CA GLU A 68 -154.49 91.55 -46.98
C GLU A 68 -153.22 92.10 -46.33
N GLU A 69 -153.30 93.27 -45.69
CA GLU A 69 -152.19 93.86 -44.93
C GLU A 69 -151.79 92.97 -43.72
N GLN A 70 -152.78 92.43 -42.99
CA GLN A 70 -152.54 91.50 -41.89
C GLN A 70 -151.92 90.17 -42.36
N ASN A 71 -152.34 89.65 -43.52
CA ASN A 71 -151.74 88.47 -44.14
C ASN A 71 -150.29 88.70 -44.57
N ALA A 72 -149.97 89.88 -45.09
CA ALA A 72 -148.60 90.25 -45.45
C ALA A 72 -147.69 90.32 -44.21
N ALA A 73 -148.18 90.92 -43.11
CA ALA A 73 -147.44 90.99 -41.84
C ALA A 73 -147.18 89.60 -41.24
N LEU A 74 -148.17 88.71 -41.24
CA LEU A 74 -148.01 87.33 -40.76
C LEU A 74 -146.99 86.53 -41.59
N ARG A 75 -146.97 86.72 -42.92
CA ARG A 75 -145.97 86.09 -43.79
C ARG A 75 -144.56 86.59 -43.49
N GLN A 76 -144.40 87.90 -43.27
CA GLN A 76 -143.12 88.47 -42.92
C GLN A 76 -142.60 87.95 -41.57
N GLN A 77 -143.47 87.82 -40.56
CA GLN A 77 -143.10 87.21 -39.27
C GLN A 77 -142.73 85.73 -39.42
N LEU A 78 -143.45 85.01 -40.28
CA LEU A 78 -143.16 83.61 -40.58
C LEU A 78 -141.80 83.46 -41.28
N ASP A 79 -141.43 84.38 -42.17
CA ASP A 79 -140.11 84.38 -42.82
C ASP A 79 -138.99 84.76 -41.85
N ILE A 80 -139.21 85.72 -40.94
CA ILE A 80 -138.24 86.06 -39.88
C ILE A 80 -138.00 84.87 -38.94
N THR A 81 -139.06 84.20 -38.49
CA THR A 81 -138.96 83.04 -37.60
C THR A 81 -138.33 81.82 -38.27
N LYS A 82 -138.58 81.61 -39.58
CA LYS A 82 -137.85 80.61 -40.35
C LYS A 82 -136.37 80.91 -40.43
N LYS A 83 -136.00 82.18 -40.62
CA LYS A 83 -134.60 82.61 -40.68
C LYS A 83 -133.89 82.42 -39.34
N THR A 84 -134.52 82.78 -38.23
CA THR A 84 -133.94 82.55 -36.90
C THR A 84 -133.83 81.06 -36.61
N LEU A 85 -134.81 80.25 -37.03
CA LEU A 85 -134.73 78.79 -36.90
C LEU A 85 -133.56 78.20 -37.72
N SER A 86 -133.33 78.66 -38.96
CA SER A 86 -132.18 78.22 -39.75
C SER A 86 -130.84 78.62 -39.13
N ASP A 87 -130.77 79.81 -38.52
CA ASP A 87 -129.57 80.26 -37.81
C ASP A 87 -129.29 79.40 -36.56
N TYR A 88 -130.33 78.98 -35.84
CA TYR A 88 -130.18 78.05 -34.73
C TYR A 88 -129.76 76.65 -35.17
N ILE A 89 -130.29 76.14 -36.28
CA ILE A 89 -129.92 74.82 -36.83
C ILE A 89 -128.45 74.83 -37.23
N THR A 90 -128.01 75.82 -38.01
CA THR A 90 -126.60 75.93 -38.43
C THR A 90 -125.65 76.08 -37.25
N ARG A 91 -126.04 76.86 -36.23
CA ARG A 91 -125.24 76.98 -34.99
C ARG A 91 -125.17 75.66 -34.21
N LEU A 92 -126.27 74.91 -34.14
CA LEU A 92 -126.29 73.59 -33.49
C LEU A 92 -125.43 72.57 -34.26
N GLU A 93 -125.52 72.56 -35.59
CA GLU A 93 -124.69 71.71 -36.44
C GLU A 93 -123.20 72.01 -36.26
N HIS A 94 -122.81 73.28 -36.25
CA HIS A 94 -121.42 73.67 -35.96
C HIS A 94 -120.98 73.28 -34.55
N LEU A 95 -121.85 73.44 -33.55
CA LEU A 95 -121.53 73.05 -32.18
C LEU A 95 -121.38 71.52 -32.04
N GLN A 96 -122.21 70.76 -32.76
CA GLN A 96 -122.12 69.31 -32.80
C GLN A 96 -120.84 68.85 -33.51
N GLN A 97 -120.52 69.44 -34.67
CA GLN A 97 -119.26 69.17 -35.38
C GLN A 97 -118.05 69.48 -34.48
N SER A 98 -118.05 70.62 -33.80
CA SER A 98 -116.96 70.99 -32.88
C SER A 98 -116.84 70.01 -31.70
N HIS A 99 -117.95 69.50 -31.17
CA HIS A 99 -117.91 68.50 -30.11
C HIS A 99 -117.41 67.14 -30.61
N GLU A 100 -117.82 66.73 -31.81
CA GLU A 100 -117.34 65.50 -32.46
C GLU A 100 -115.83 65.57 -32.74
N GLU A 101 -115.33 66.70 -33.23
CA GLU A 101 -113.90 66.97 -33.40
C GLU A 101 -113.14 66.90 -32.07
N LEU A 102 -113.65 67.56 -31.02
CA LEU A 102 -113.02 67.56 -29.69
C LEU A 102 -113.00 66.15 -29.07
N ALA A 103 -114.06 65.36 -29.29
CA ALA A 103 -114.14 63.98 -28.82
C ALA A 103 -113.14 63.09 -29.55
N TYR A 104 -112.98 63.28 -30.87
CA TYR A 104 -111.99 62.57 -31.67
C TYR A 104 -110.56 62.91 -31.22
N ASP A 105 -110.25 64.18 -31.01
CA ASP A 105 -108.93 64.61 -30.54
C ASP A 105 -108.63 64.09 -29.13
N LYS A 106 -109.62 64.08 -28.24
CA LYS A 106 -109.48 63.46 -26.91
C LYS A 106 -109.16 61.97 -27.03
N GLU A 107 -109.90 61.24 -27.84
CA GLU A 107 -109.68 59.79 -28.02
C GLU A 107 -108.31 59.51 -28.64
N LYS A 108 -107.87 60.34 -29.60
CA LYS A 108 -106.53 60.27 -30.18
C LYS A 108 -105.45 60.49 -29.11
N ASN A 109 -105.59 61.53 -28.28
CA ASN A 109 -104.64 61.80 -27.19
C ASN A 109 -104.61 60.68 -26.14
N ASP A 110 -105.77 60.10 -25.79
CA ASP A 110 -105.86 58.98 -24.85
C ASP A 110 -105.14 57.73 -25.40
N ARG A 111 -105.27 57.46 -26.71
CA ARG A 111 -104.53 56.38 -27.37
C ARG A 111 -103.02 56.63 -27.37
N GLU A 112 -102.58 57.85 -27.69
CA GLU A 112 -101.17 58.22 -27.68
C GLU A 112 -100.56 58.11 -26.26
N LEU A 113 -101.29 58.53 -25.22
CA LEU A 113 -100.87 58.38 -23.83
C LEU A 113 -100.74 56.92 -23.40
N GLU A 114 -101.65 56.04 -23.84
CA GLU A 114 -101.58 54.61 -23.53
C GLU A 114 -100.36 53.94 -24.18
N VAL A 115 -100.01 54.32 -25.40
CA VAL A 115 -98.80 53.84 -26.09
C VAL A 115 -97.54 54.29 -25.33
N LEU A 116 -97.48 55.54 -24.88
CA LEU A 116 -96.34 56.05 -24.10
C LEU A 116 -96.22 55.37 -22.72
N ARG A 117 -97.34 55.06 -22.06
CA ARG A 117 -97.34 54.32 -20.79
C ARG A 117 -96.80 52.91 -20.96
N LYS A 118 -97.22 52.19 -22.01
CA LYS A 118 -96.70 50.86 -22.33
C LYS A 118 -95.20 50.90 -22.65
N ALA A 119 -94.75 51.84 -23.47
CA ALA A 119 -93.33 52.01 -23.76
C ALA A 119 -92.49 52.33 -22.51
N THR A 120 -93.03 53.11 -21.57
CA THR A 120 -92.36 53.42 -20.30
C THR A 120 -92.32 52.21 -19.37
N GLN A 121 -93.37 51.39 -19.35
CA GLN A 121 -93.43 50.16 -18.55
C GLN A 121 -92.49 49.08 -19.10
N ASP A 122 -92.41 48.93 -20.42
CA ASP A 122 -91.47 48.03 -21.08
C ASP A 122 -90.03 48.50 -20.89
N GLY A 123 -89.77 49.81 -20.94
CA GLY A 123 -88.47 50.40 -20.58
C GLY A 123 -88.09 50.19 -19.11
N ALA A 124 -89.07 50.19 -18.20
CA ALA A 124 -88.85 49.86 -16.79
C ALA A 124 -88.57 48.36 -16.59
N HIS A 125 -89.21 47.49 -17.37
CA HIS A 125 -88.91 46.05 -17.38
C HIS A 125 -87.52 45.77 -17.97
N SER A 126 -87.15 46.40 -19.09
CA SER A 126 -85.82 46.25 -19.69
C SER A 126 -84.72 46.79 -18.76
N ALA A 127 -84.96 47.91 -18.07
CA ALA A 127 -84.03 48.45 -17.07
C ALA A 127 -83.83 47.49 -15.87
N LYS A 128 -84.89 46.82 -15.41
CA LYS A 128 -84.78 45.80 -14.35
C LYS A 128 -84.00 44.57 -14.82
N THR A 129 -84.22 44.11 -16.05
CA THR A 129 -83.46 42.98 -16.59
C THR A 129 -81.98 43.34 -16.80
N ILE A 130 -81.68 44.56 -17.25
CA ILE A 130 -80.31 45.04 -17.40
C ILE A 130 -79.62 45.08 -16.03
N LYS A 131 -80.27 45.64 -14.99
CA LYS A 131 -79.72 45.63 -13.63
C LYS A 131 -79.45 44.23 -13.10
N HIS A 132 -80.35 43.28 -13.35
CA HIS A 132 -80.14 41.89 -12.93
C HIS A 132 -78.95 41.25 -13.66
N LEU A 133 -78.79 41.51 -14.96
CA LEU A 133 -77.64 41.05 -15.73
C LEU A 133 -76.34 41.73 -15.24
N GLU A 134 -76.37 43.02 -14.89
CA GLU A 134 -75.24 43.73 -14.29
C GLU A 134 -74.84 43.13 -12.94
N GLU A 135 -75.81 42.81 -12.07
CA GLU A 135 -75.57 42.10 -10.80
C GLU A 135 -74.97 40.72 -11.03
N GLN A 136 -75.51 39.93 -11.97
CA GLN A 136 -74.96 38.62 -12.32
C GLN A 136 -73.53 38.72 -12.88
N VAL A 137 -73.25 39.70 -13.74
CA VAL A 137 -71.91 39.95 -14.27
C VAL A 137 -70.96 40.35 -13.15
N HIS A 138 -71.41 41.19 -12.21
CA HIS A 138 -70.61 41.57 -11.04
C HIS A 138 -70.30 40.36 -10.15
N GLU A 139 -71.30 39.52 -9.84
CA GLU A 139 -71.12 38.29 -9.08
C GLU A 139 -70.15 37.33 -9.76
N GLN A 140 -70.26 37.15 -11.08
CA GLN A 140 -69.30 36.35 -11.86
C GLN A 140 -67.90 36.94 -11.83
N MET A 141 -67.75 38.27 -11.94
CA MET A 141 -66.44 38.93 -11.82
C MET A 141 -65.83 38.72 -10.43
N GLU A 142 -66.61 38.78 -9.36
CA GLU A 142 -66.11 38.45 -8.01
C GLU A 142 -65.68 36.99 -7.88
N ILE A 143 -66.45 36.05 -8.46
CA ILE A 143 -66.09 34.63 -8.46
C ILE A 143 -64.79 34.42 -9.24
N ILE A 144 -64.64 35.03 -10.41
CA ILE A 144 -63.41 34.97 -11.21
C ILE A 144 -62.24 35.54 -10.39
N ALA A 145 -62.40 36.71 -9.76
CA ALA A 145 -61.34 37.30 -8.94
C ALA A 145 -60.92 36.40 -7.77
N ARG A 146 -61.88 35.76 -7.08
CA ARG A 146 -61.57 34.78 -6.02
C ARG A 146 -60.85 33.55 -6.58
N ASN A 147 -61.32 33.00 -7.69
CA ASN A 147 -60.70 31.83 -8.33
C ASN A 147 -59.29 32.14 -8.83
N GLU A 148 -59.07 33.31 -9.41
CA GLU A 148 -57.75 33.78 -9.83
C GLU A 148 -56.79 33.89 -8.64
N GLU A 149 -57.25 34.41 -7.50
CA GLU A 149 -56.43 34.49 -6.30
C GLU A 149 -56.09 33.10 -5.73
N VAL A 150 -57.05 32.18 -5.75
CA VAL A 150 -56.80 30.76 -5.40
C VAL A 150 -55.79 30.14 -6.37
N ILE A 151 -55.89 30.41 -7.67
CA ILE A 151 -54.93 29.92 -8.66
C ILE A 151 -53.54 30.51 -8.37
N ARG A 152 -53.40 31.81 -8.14
CA ARG A 152 -52.11 32.45 -7.81
C ARG A 152 -51.48 31.87 -6.54
N SER A 153 -52.28 31.68 -5.49
CA SER A 153 -51.80 31.08 -4.24
C SER A 153 -51.37 29.62 -4.44
N SER A 154 -52.14 28.83 -5.20
CA SER A 154 -51.78 27.44 -5.54
C SER A 154 -50.53 27.35 -6.42
N GLN A 155 -50.35 28.26 -7.38
CA GLN A 155 -49.13 28.33 -8.19
C GLN A 155 -47.92 28.65 -7.32
N LYS A 156 -48.06 29.56 -6.35
CA LYS A 156 -46.98 29.87 -5.40
C LYS A 156 -46.61 28.66 -4.54
N THR A 157 -47.58 27.90 -4.04
CA THR A 157 -47.29 26.69 -3.26
C THR A 157 -46.69 25.58 -4.11
N VAL A 158 -47.14 25.40 -5.36
CA VAL A 158 -46.54 24.46 -6.32
C VAL A 158 -45.07 24.81 -6.58
N SER A 159 -44.75 26.06 -6.90
CA SER A 159 -43.35 26.48 -7.12
C SER A 159 -42.48 26.28 -5.87
N GLN A 160 -43.03 26.51 -4.68
CA GLN A 160 -42.32 26.24 -3.42
C GLN A 160 -42.04 24.75 -3.24
N LEU A 161 -43.05 23.89 -3.44
CA LEU A 161 -42.90 22.44 -3.34
C LEU A 161 -41.94 21.89 -4.41
N GLU A 162 -42.00 22.39 -5.63
CA GLU A 162 -41.05 22.04 -6.70
C GLU A 162 -39.61 22.39 -6.32
N SER A 163 -39.37 23.58 -5.76
CA SER A 163 -38.04 23.97 -5.28
C SER A 163 -37.56 23.08 -4.12
N GLU A 164 -38.46 22.66 -3.23
CA GLU A 164 -38.13 21.76 -2.14
C GLU A 164 -37.84 20.34 -2.63
N VAL A 165 -38.62 19.83 -3.59
CA VAL A 165 -38.38 18.54 -4.24
C VAL A 165 -37.03 18.54 -4.95
N GLN A 166 -36.69 19.61 -5.68
CA GLN A 166 -35.36 19.75 -6.30
C GLN A 166 -34.24 19.75 -5.26
N ARG A 167 -34.40 20.51 -4.18
CA ARG A 167 -33.43 20.55 -3.07
C ARG A 167 -33.27 19.18 -2.39
N LEU A 168 -34.37 18.47 -2.13
CA LEU A 168 -34.35 17.13 -1.54
C LEU A 168 -33.75 16.11 -2.50
N SER A 169 -34.03 16.21 -3.80
CA SER A 169 -33.42 15.37 -4.83
C SER A 169 -31.90 15.55 -4.88
N GLN A 170 -31.40 16.79 -4.82
CA GLN A 170 -29.96 17.06 -4.75
C GLN A 170 -29.32 16.49 -3.49
N LYS A 171 -29.98 16.64 -2.33
CA LYS A 171 -29.52 16.03 -1.07
C LYS A 171 -29.51 14.52 -1.12
N ASN A 172 -30.49 13.90 -1.76
CA ASN A 172 -30.53 12.45 -1.93
C ASN A 172 -29.37 11.98 -2.82
N MET A 173 -29.08 12.70 -3.92
CA MET A 173 -27.93 12.40 -4.77
C MET A 173 -26.60 12.49 -4.00
N GLN A 174 -26.42 13.52 -3.17
CA GLN A 174 -25.25 13.62 -2.28
C GLN A 174 -25.19 12.49 -1.24
N ALA A 175 -26.34 12.07 -0.71
CA ALA A 175 -26.39 10.95 0.23
C ALA A 175 -26.00 9.62 -0.43
N ASP A 176 -26.40 9.41 -1.69
CA ASP A 176 -25.96 8.27 -2.50
C ASP A 176 -24.46 8.32 -2.80
N GLU A 177 -23.91 9.49 -3.17
CA GLU A 177 -22.45 9.65 -3.34
C GLU A 177 -21.67 9.34 -2.06
N TYR A 178 -22.16 9.78 -0.89
CA TYR A 178 -21.53 9.42 0.39
C TYR A 178 -21.68 7.94 0.74
N ARG A 179 -22.79 7.31 0.36
CA ARG A 179 -22.98 5.86 0.53
C ARG A 179 -21.99 5.08 -0.32
N ASP A 180 -21.79 5.48 -1.58
CA ASP A 180 -20.82 4.86 -2.48
C ASP A 180 -19.40 5.03 -1.92
N GLN A 181 -19.01 6.25 -1.52
CA GLN A 181 -17.73 6.49 -0.85
C GLN A 181 -17.57 5.63 0.41
N MET A 182 -18.61 5.48 1.23
CA MET A 182 -18.57 4.64 2.42
C MET A 182 -18.35 3.15 2.07
N THR A 183 -18.95 2.66 0.98
CA THR A 183 -18.69 1.28 0.51
C THR A 183 -17.27 1.11 -0.02
N GLU A 184 -16.72 2.10 -0.74
CA GLU A 184 -15.33 2.08 -1.17
C GLU A 184 -14.37 2.07 0.02
N TRP A 185 -14.60 2.90 1.03
CA TRP A 185 -13.79 2.93 2.25
C TRP A 185 -13.89 1.62 3.02
N ARG A 186 -15.07 0.99 3.05
CA ARG A 186 -15.24 -0.35 3.64
C ARG A 186 -14.42 -1.40 2.89
N HIS A 187 -14.49 -1.44 1.56
CA HIS A 187 -13.67 -2.37 0.78
C HIS A 187 -12.18 -2.13 0.94
N LYS A 188 -11.73 -0.86 0.92
CA LYS A 188 -10.33 -0.49 1.22
C LYS A 188 -9.90 -0.95 2.61
N ALA A 189 -10.76 -0.83 3.62
CA ALA A 189 -10.50 -1.30 4.97
C ALA A 189 -10.39 -2.84 5.03
N GLU A 190 -11.31 -3.58 4.40
CA GLU A 190 -11.26 -5.04 4.30
C GLU A 190 -9.99 -5.54 3.57
N GLU A 191 -9.55 -4.84 2.52
CA GLU A 191 -8.30 -5.14 1.83
C GLU A 191 -7.07 -4.93 2.73
N LEU A 192 -7.05 -3.82 3.49
CA LEU A 192 -5.98 -3.55 4.46
C LEU A 192 -5.96 -4.59 5.58
N GLU A 193 -7.13 -5.02 6.06
CA GLU A 193 -7.26 -6.09 7.06
C GLU A 193 -6.75 -7.42 6.51
N LYS A 194 -7.09 -7.78 5.27
CA LYS A 194 -6.53 -8.98 4.60
C LYS A 194 -5.01 -8.88 4.48
N LYS A 195 -4.47 -7.73 4.08
CA LYS A 195 -3.01 -7.50 3.99
C LYS A 195 -2.34 -7.61 5.36
N ALA A 196 -2.95 -7.06 6.42
CA ALA A 196 -2.46 -7.17 7.79
C ALA A 196 -2.47 -8.62 8.29
N ASN A 197 -3.54 -9.37 8.04
CA ASN A 197 -3.64 -10.79 8.38
C ASN A 197 -2.61 -11.65 7.65
N MET A 198 -2.33 -11.34 6.38
CA MET A 198 -1.24 -11.99 5.63
C MET A 198 0.13 -11.65 6.20
N ALA A 199 0.37 -10.39 6.57
CA ALA A 199 1.61 -9.97 7.21
C ALA A 199 1.82 -10.67 8.57
N GLU A 200 0.79 -10.79 9.39
CA GLU A 200 0.87 -11.50 10.68
C GLU A 200 1.14 -12.99 10.48
N ARG A 201 0.54 -13.62 9.46
CA ARG A 201 0.87 -15.02 9.09
C ARG A 201 2.31 -15.18 8.65
N TYR A 202 2.85 -14.24 7.85
CA TYR A 202 4.26 -14.26 7.46
C TYR A 202 5.19 -14.06 8.65
N LYS A 203 4.85 -13.14 9.56
CA LYS A 203 5.58 -12.92 10.80
C LYS A 203 5.57 -14.18 11.69
N GLN A 204 4.41 -14.80 11.90
CA GLN A 204 4.31 -16.05 12.67
C GLN A 204 5.14 -17.18 12.02
N LYS A 205 5.12 -17.28 10.68
CA LYS A 205 5.98 -18.24 9.96
C LYS A 205 7.46 -17.93 10.17
N LEU A 206 7.86 -16.66 10.11
CA LEU A 206 9.23 -16.24 10.36
C LEU A 206 9.68 -16.55 11.79
N GLU A 207 8.85 -16.27 12.79
CA GLU A 207 9.09 -16.60 14.19
C GLU A 207 9.22 -18.12 14.41
N SER A 208 8.38 -18.92 13.75
CA SER A 208 8.50 -20.38 13.77
C SER A 208 9.79 -20.89 13.09
N GLN A 209 10.30 -20.16 12.10
CA GLN A 209 11.56 -20.48 11.43
C GLN A 209 12.78 -20.03 12.25
N GLN A 210 12.66 -19.03 13.12
CA GLN A 210 13.77 -18.59 13.97
C GLN A 210 14.27 -19.68 14.93
N SER A 211 13.38 -20.54 15.46
CA SER A 211 13.82 -21.67 16.28
C SER A 211 14.66 -22.66 15.47
N LEU A 212 14.26 -22.95 14.23
CA LEU A 212 15.03 -23.80 13.32
C LEU A 212 16.38 -23.17 12.96
N VAL A 213 16.44 -21.84 12.74
CA VAL A 213 17.72 -21.15 12.50
C VAL A 213 18.65 -21.29 13.71
N ARG A 214 18.14 -21.14 14.93
CA ARG A 214 18.93 -21.37 16.16
C ARG A 214 19.41 -22.82 16.27
N GLU A 215 18.57 -23.78 15.93
CA GLU A 215 18.95 -25.21 15.92
C GLU A 215 20.04 -25.49 14.88
N VAL A 216 19.91 -24.97 13.66
CA VAL A 216 20.93 -25.09 12.61
C VAL A 216 22.24 -24.44 13.06
N GLN A 217 22.19 -23.29 13.72
CA GLN A 217 23.38 -22.64 14.27
C GLN A 217 24.04 -23.48 15.37
N ASN A 218 23.26 -24.08 16.28
CA ASN A 218 23.77 -24.98 17.30
C ASN A 218 24.43 -26.22 16.68
N LEU A 219 23.79 -26.85 15.69
CA LEU A 219 24.36 -27.99 14.97
C LEU A 219 25.64 -27.62 14.23
N GLN A 220 25.76 -26.40 13.71
CA GLN A 220 26.99 -25.91 13.11
C GLN A 220 28.12 -25.75 14.14
N TYR A 221 27.82 -25.25 15.34
CA TYR A 221 28.79 -25.20 16.44
C TYR A 221 29.23 -26.59 16.88
N GLU A 222 28.29 -27.52 17.09
CA GLU A 222 28.59 -28.91 17.43
C GLU A 222 29.44 -29.59 16.35
N ARG A 223 29.14 -29.37 15.07
CA ARG A 223 29.95 -29.90 13.96
C ARG A 223 31.36 -29.35 13.99
N ALA A 224 31.53 -28.05 14.23
CA ALA A 224 32.85 -27.42 14.31
C ALA A 224 33.66 -27.97 15.50
N GLU A 225 33.01 -28.15 16.65
CA GLU A 225 33.62 -28.74 17.84
C GLU A 225 34.05 -30.19 17.57
N LEU A 226 33.19 -31.02 16.97
CA LEU A 226 33.52 -32.39 16.59
C LEU A 226 34.65 -32.46 15.56
N GLN A 227 34.71 -31.52 14.61
CA GLN A 227 35.81 -31.43 13.65
C GLN A 227 37.14 -31.12 14.33
N GLU A 228 37.15 -30.23 15.32
CA GLU A 228 38.35 -29.91 16.10
C GLU A 228 38.78 -31.10 16.99
N GLN A 229 37.82 -31.81 17.60
CA GLN A 229 38.09 -33.06 18.32
C GLN A 229 38.68 -34.15 17.40
N LEU A 230 38.17 -34.28 16.18
CA LEU A 230 38.72 -35.20 15.18
C LEU A 230 40.15 -34.83 14.79
N ARG A 231 40.42 -33.54 14.61
CA ARG A 231 41.76 -33.02 14.31
C ARG A 231 42.73 -33.30 15.45
N SER A 232 42.34 -33.04 16.71
CA SER A 232 43.21 -33.31 17.86
C SER A 232 43.51 -34.81 18.01
N LEU A 233 42.52 -35.68 17.80
CA LEU A 233 42.71 -37.14 17.79
C LEU A 233 43.63 -37.60 16.65
N MET A 234 43.54 -36.98 15.47
CA MET A 234 44.46 -37.27 14.37
C MET A 234 45.90 -36.88 14.72
N GLU A 235 46.11 -35.71 15.34
CA GLU A 235 47.44 -35.30 15.79
C GLU A 235 47.99 -36.23 16.90
N GLU A 236 47.15 -36.66 17.84
CA GLU A 236 47.55 -37.66 18.84
C GLU A 236 47.92 -39.00 18.21
N ARG A 237 47.16 -39.45 17.20
CA ARG A 237 47.46 -40.66 16.43
C ARG A 237 48.80 -40.54 15.71
N GLU A 238 49.09 -39.41 15.07
CA GLU A 238 50.39 -39.17 14.43
C GLU A 238 51.54 -39.15 15.45
N ARG A 239 51.35 -38.51 16.61
CA ARG A 239 52.34 -38.52 17.70
C ARG A 239 52.59 -39.97 18.16
N SER A 240 51.55 -40.78 18.35
CA SER A 240 51.67 -42.20 18.71
C SER A 240 52.38 -43.03 17.63
N GLU A 241 52.14 -42.75 16.35
CA GLU A 241 52.86 -43.42 15.26
C GLU A 241 54.35 -43.05 15.25
N ARG A 242 54.70 -41.79 15.55
CA ARG A 242 56.11 -41.37 15.67
C ARG A 242 56.79 -42.03 16.86
N THR A 243 56.12 -42.11 18.02
CA THR A 243 56.68 -42.80 19.19
C THR A 243 56.87 -44.29 18.92
N LYS A 244 55.91 -44.96 18.26
CA LYS A 244 56.05 -46.37 17.87
C LYS A 244 57.24 -46.61 16.94
N LYS A 245 57.45 -45.74 15.94
CA LYS A 245 58.63 -45.83 15.06
C LYS A 245 59.94 -45.70 15.85
N ALA A 246 59.99 -44.77 16.81
CA ALA A 246 61.15 -44.63 17.69
C ALA A 246 61.35 -45.86 18.59
N GLU A 247 60.27 -46.45 19.11
CA GLU A 247 60.31 -47.71 19.87
C GLU A 247 60.81 -48.88 19.01
N ASP A 248 60.38 -48.98 17.75
CA ASP A 248 60.84 -49.99 16.80
C ASP A 248 62.33 -49.83 16.48
N GLU A 249 62.81 -48.59 16.30
CA GLU A 249 64.23 -48.28 16.10
C GLU A 249 65.09 -48.63 17.32
N LEU A 250 64.63 -48.29 18.53
CA LEU A 250 65.29 -48.68 19.78
C LEU A 250 65.32 -50.20 19.95
N THR A 251 64.22 -50.88 19.63
CA THR A 251 64.16 -52.36 19.67
C THR A 251 65.16 -52.95 18.69
N LYS A 252 65.27 -52.42 17.47
CA LYS A 252 66.28 -52.84 16.49
C LYS A 252 67.70 -52.63 17.01
N MET A 253 68.00 -51.46 17.58
CA MET A 253 69.31 -51.19 18.19
C MET A 253 69.63 -52.16 19.33
N ILE A 254 68.66 -52.48 20.18
CA ILE A 254 68.81 -53.49 21.25
C ILE A 254 69.13 -54.85 20.64
N THR A 255 68.34 -55.34 19.67
CA THR A 255 68.59 -56.66 19.04
C THR A 255 69.95 -56.73 18.36
N GLN A 256 70.41 -55.65 17.71
CA GLN A 256 71.74 -55.57 17.12
C GLN A 256 72.83 -55.61 18.20
N SER A 257 72.65 -54.87 19.29
CA SER A 257 73.61 -54.90 20.41
C SER A 257 73.66 -56.28 21.10
N GLU A 258 72.53 -56.97 21.22
CA GLU A 258 72.45 -58.33 21.76
C GLU A 258 73.15 -59.33 20.83
N GLN A 259 72.99 -59.19 19.52
CA GLN A 259 73.70 -59.98 18.52
C GLN A 259 75.22 -59.77 18.61
N HIS A 260 75.68 -58.51 18.67
CA HIS A 260 77.10 -58.21 18.87
C HIS A 260 77.65 -58.81 20.16
N LEU A 261 76.92 -58.73 21.27
CA LEU A 261 77.32 -59.36 22.54
C LEU A 261 77.39 -60.89 22.43
N TRP A 262 76.52 -61.51 21.62
CA TRP A 262 76.56 -62.94 21.36
C TRP A 262 77.78 -63.33 20.52
N ASP A 263 78.07 -62.56 19.46
CA ASP A 263 79.25 -62.77 18.60
C ASP A 263 80.55 -62.61 19.42
N GLU A 264 80.66 -61.58 20.25
CA GLU A 264 81.79 -61.36 21.16
C GLU A 264 81.95 -62.50 22.17
N ARG A 265 80.84 -63.00 22.73
CA ARG A 265 80.88 -64.19 23.61
C ARG A 265 81.34 -65.43 22.86
N ASN A 266 80.91 -65.61 21.61
CA ASN A 266 81.31 -66.74 20.79
C ASN A 266 82.80 -66.66 20.39
N GLN A 267 83.28 -65.48 20.00
CA GLN A 267 84.70 -65.20 19.74
C GLN A 267 85.54 -65.45 21.00
N LYS A 268 85.10 -64.95 22.15
CA LYS A 268 85.76 -65.23 23.45
C LYS A 268 85.80 -66.73 23.73
N ALA A 269 84.71 -67.46 23.50
CA ALA A 269 84.69 -68.90 23.69
C ALA A 269 85.66 -69.62 22.73
N GLN A 270 85.77 -69.15 21.48
CA GLN A 270 86.72 -69.70 20.51
C GLN A 270 88.17 -69.44 20.93
N LEU A 271 88.52 -68.21 21.28
CA LEU A 271 89.85 -67.86 21.79
C LEU A 271 90.20 -68.65 23.05
N LEU A 272 89.25 -68.90 23.95
CA LEU A 272 89.46 -69.77 25.10
C LEU A 272 89.79 -71.21 24.68
N ARG A 273 89.11 -71.77 23.67
CA ARG A 273 89.44 -73.10 23.11
C ARG A 273 90.83 -73.13 22.49
N ASP A 274 91.19 -72.11 21.72
CA ASP A 274 92.50 -72.02 21.07
C ASP A 274 93.62 -71.90 22.12
N VAL A 275 93.41 -71.10 23.18
CA VAL A 275 94.34 -71.02 24.32
C VAL A 275 94.48 -72.37 25.01
N THR A 276 93.38 -73.10 25.25
CA THR A 276 93.47 -74.44 25.85
C THR A 276 94.21 -75.42 24.93
N ALA A 277 93.99 -75.38 23.62
CA ALA A 277 94.69 -76.22 22.65
C ALA A 277 96.19 -75.91 22.61
N LEU A 278 96.57 -74.62 22.59
CA LEU A 278 97.97 -74.20 22.66
C LEU A 278 98.63 -74.59 23.99
N GLN A 279 97.89 -74.52 25.10
CA GLN A 279 98.36 -75.02 26.39
C GLN A 279 98.60 -76.53 26.36
N GLU A 280 97.70 -77.32 25.76
CA GLU A 280 97.87 -78.76 25.57
C GLU A 280 99.07 -79.09 24.65
N GLU A 281 99.28 -78.34 23.57
CA GLU A 281 100.44 -78.48 22.69
C GLU A 281 101.75 -78.11 23.40
N LEU A 282 101.76 -77.04 24.19
CA LEU A 282 102.90 -76.68 25.02
C LEU A 282 103.21 -77.78 26.04
N MET A 283 102.18 -78.35 26.69
CA MET A 283 102.35 -79.48 27.59
C MET A 283 102.89 -80.71 26.85
N ARG A 284 102.43 -80.99 25.63
CA ARG A 284 102.94 -82.09 24.79
C ARG A 284 104.40 -81.87 24.39
N LEU A 285 104.76 -80.66 23.96
CA LEU A 285 106.13 -80.29 23.60
C LEU A 285 107.04 -80.29 24.81
N GLN A 286 106.56 -79.84 25.97
CA GLN A 286 107.29 -79.96 27.24
C GLN A 286 107.51 -81.42 27.62
N ALA A 287 106.48 -82.27 27.51
CA ALA A 287 106.59 -83.71 27.78
C ALA A 287 107.57 -84.39 26.81
N GLN A 288 107.50 -84.06 25.53
CA GLN A 288 108.45 -84.53 24.51
C GLN A 288 109.87 -84.06 24.84
N ARG A 289 110.05 -82.77 25.14
CA ARG A 289 111.35 -82.22 25.55
C ARG A 289 111.89 -82.93 26.80
N THR A 290 111.07 -83.18 27.82
CA THR A 290 111.52 -83.92 29.01
C THR A 290 111.89 -85.37 28.67
N HIS A 291 111.17 -86.02 27.77
CA HIS A 291 111.50 -87.36 27.29
C HIS A 291 112.82 -87.35 26.51
N ASP A 292 113.00 -86.39 25.59
CA ASP A 292 114.23 -86.20 24.82
C ASP A 292 115.42 -85.86 25.74
N GLU A 293 115.22 -85.02 26.76
CA GLU A 293 116.23 -84.71 27.78
C GLU A 293 116.63 -85.95 28.58
N HIS A 294 115.67 -86.82 28.98
CA HIS A 294 115.96 -88.11 29.60
C HIS A 294 116.69 -89.06 28.65
N PHE A 295 116.29 -89.14 27.38
CA PHE A 295 116.95 -89.97 26.37
C PHE A 295 118.40 -89.49 26.08
N ILE A 296 118.63 -88.17 26.03
CA ILE A 296 119.97 -87.60 25.91
C ILE A 296 120.80 -87.93 27.14
N GLN A 297 120.23 -87.89 28.35
CA GLN A 297 120.92 -88.31 29.57
C GLN A 297 121.33 -89.80 29.48
N ASP A 298 120.43 -90.68 29.05
CA ASP A 298 120.74 -92.12 28.85
C ASP A 298 121.84 -92.34 27.79
N LEU A 299 121.81 -91.60 26.69
CA LEU A 299 122.87 -91.63 25.65
C LEU A 299 124.20 -91.08 26.16
N GLN A 300 124.18 -90.02 26.97
CA GLN A 300 125.38 -89.48 27.62
C GLN A 300 125.95 -90.45 28.65
N GLU A 301 125.11 -91.20 29.37
CA GLU A 301 125.55 -92.29 30.25
C GLU A 301 126.16 -93.45 29.44
N GLN A 302 125.57 -93.82 28.29
CA GLN A 302 126.17 -94.79 27.36
C GLN A 302 127.50 -94.33 26.76
N LEU A 303 127.62 -93.03 26.43
CA LEU A 303 128.86 -92.41 25.94
C LEU A 303 129.91 -92.25 27.06
N GLN A 304 129.51 -92.01 28.31
CA GLN A 304 130.42 -92.01 29.46
C GLN A 304 130.92 -93.41 29.82
N HIS A 305 130.28 -94.48 29.34
CA HIS A 305 130.70 -95.87 29.58
C HIS A 305 131.41 -96.53 28.39
N THR A 306 131.46 -95.87 27.23
CA THR A 306 132.15 -96.41 26.05
C THR A 306 132.90 -95.28 25.34
N GLY A 307 134.18 -95.15 25.70
CA GLY A 307 135.06 -94.08 25.24
C GLY A 307 135.26 -94.05 23.73
N GLY A 308 134.63 -93.04 23.12
CA GLY A 308 135.14 -92.14 22.08
C GLY A 308 135.82 -92.74 20.84
N THR A 309 135.16 -92.66 19.67
CA THR A 309 135.81 -92.49 18.37
C THR A 309 134.85 -91.82 17.36
N THR A 310 135.25 -90.60 16.96
CA THR A 310 135.12 -89.84 15.69
C THR A 310 134.08 -90.14 14.58
N VAL A 311 133.53 -89.04 14.02
CA VAL A 311 133.44 -88.64 12.57
C VAL A 311 132.04 -88.24 12.04
N GLN A 312 132.00 -87.01 11.51
CA GLN A 312 131.27 -86.35 10.40
C GLN A 312 129.80 -86.66 10.02
N GLU A 313 129.12 -85.54 9.69
CA GLU A 313 128.23 -85.23 8.52
C GLU A 313 127.10 -86.23 8.20
N VAL A 314 125.87 -85.83 7.85
CA VAL A 314 125.46 -85.24 6.56
C VAL A 314 123.96 -84.87 6.69
N ASP A 315 123.60 -83.68 6.18
CA ASP A 315 122.47 -83.33 5.29
C ASP A 315 121.14 -84.11 5.27
N ASN A 316 120.03 -83.36 5.25
CA ASN A 316 118.88 -83.43 4.31
C ASN A 316 117.63 -82.75 4.93
N ASP A 317 117.09 -81.69 4.30
CA ASP A 317 116.07 -81.70 3.22
C ASP A 317 114.66 -81.98 3.82
N GLU A 318 113.60 -81.19 3.64
CA GLU A 318 112.91 -80.92 2.37
C GLU A 318 111.75 -79.90 2.55
N THR A 319 111.61 -79.02 1.54
CA THR A 319 110.36 -78.67 0.80
C THR A 319 109.37 -77.57 1.22
N SER A 320 108.97 -76.83 0.15
CA SER A 320 107.63 -76.29 -0.17
C SER A 320 107.30 -74.81 0.12
N SER A 321 107.80 -73.91 -0.77
CA SER A 321 107.08 -72.92 -1.63
C SER A 321 105.65 -72.41 -1.25
N PRO A 322 105.11 -71.32 -1.86
CA PRO A 322 105.64 -69.98 -2.19
C PRO A 322 104.63 -68.84 -1.84
N PHE A 323 105.04 -67.59 -1.60
CA PHE A 323 104.11 -66.44 -1.80
C PHE A 323 104.88 -65.20 -2.26
N ASN A 324 104.62 -64.81 -3.51
CA ASN A 324 105.21 -63.69 -4.21
C ASN A 324 104.24 -62.51 -4.14
N LEU A 325 104.71 -61.34 -3.69
CA LEU A 325 103.96 -60.11 -3.37
C LEU A 325 103.22 -59.44 -4.57
N GLU A 326 103.19 -60.08 -5.73
CA GLU A 326 102.67 -59.50 -6.97
C GLU A 326 101.18 -59.85 -7.21
N ASP A 327 100.66 -60.90 -6.56
CA ASP A 327 99.25 -61.31 -6.68
C ASP A 327 98.32 -60.51 -5.74
N GLU A 328 98.85 -59.97 -4.63
CA GLU A 328 98.08 -59.12 -3.70
C GLU A 328 97.90 -57.68 -4.25
N LEU A 329 98.83 -57.23 -5.11
CA LEU A 329 98.77 -55.92 -5.76
C LEU A 329 97.82 -55.87 -6.98
N LEU A 330 97.47 -57.02 -7.55
CA LEU A 330 96.47 -57.13 -8.63
C LEU A 330 95.03 -57.29 -8.11
N ILE A 331 94.85 -57.69 -6.85
CA ILE A 331 93.52 -57.75 -6.20
C ILE A 331 93.14 -56.37 -5.63
N ALA A 332 94.08 -55.62 -5.04
CA ALA A 332 93.83 -54.27 -4.53
C ALA A 332 93.59 -53.21 -5.63
N SER A 333 94.02 -53.44 -6.87
CA SER A 333 93.88 -52.48 -7.98
C SER A 333 92.64 -52.69 -8.85
N LYS A 334 91.82 -53.73 -8.57
CA LYS A 334 90.67 -54.10 -9.41
C LYS A 334 89.30 -53.91 -8.74
N GLU A 335 89.25 -53.56 -7.45
CA GLU A 335 88.01 -53.46 -6.69
C GLU A 335 87.42 -52.04 -6.54
N ASP A 336 88.15 -50.98 -6.94
CA ASP A 336 87.74 -49.59 -6.69
C ASP A 336 87.25 -48.80 -7.92
N SER A 337 86.82 -49.45 -9.02
CA SER A 337 86.33 -48.68 -10.19
C SER A 337 85.21 -49.28 -11.03
N GLN A 338 84.66 -50.47 -10.72
CA GLN A 338 83.69 -51.11 -11.63
C GLN A 338 82.44 -51.77 -11.02
N THR A 339 82.17 -51.67 -9.72
CA THR A 339 80.98 -52.32 -9.12
C THR A 339 79.77 -51.41 -8.90
N ASN A 340 79.87 -50.08 -9.12
CA ASN A 340 78.71 -49.19 -8.96
C ASN A 340 78.28 -48.43 -10.21
N LEU A 341 79.04 -48.45 -11.31
CA LEU A 341 78.65 -47.76 -12.54
C LEU A 341 77.32 -48.23 -13.16
N PRO A 342 76.97 -49.54 -13.20
CA PRO A 342 75.69 -49.97 -13.77
C PRO A 342 74.49 -49.68 -12.85
N LEU A 343 74.67 -49.76 -11.53
CA LEU A 343 73.65 -49.39 -10.54
C LEU A 343 73.44 -47.88 -10.48
N GLU A 344 74.52 -47.10 -10.60
CA GLU A 344 74.47 -45.64 -10.69
C GLU A 344 73.92 -45.19 -12.05
N LEU A 345 74.26 -45.85 -13.17
CA LEU A 345 73.60 -45.63 -14.45
C LEU A 345 72.11 -46.00 -14.40
N SER A 346 71.73 -47.07 -13.69
CA SER A 346 70.33 -47.43 -13.48
C SER A 346 69.60 -46.43 -12.59
N ARG A 347 70.27 -45.93 -11.54
CA ARG A 347 69.74 -44.89 -10.64
C ARG A 347 69.59 -43.57 -11.36
N LEU A 348 70.62 -43.13 -12.10
CA LEU A 348 70.61 -41.92 -12.91
C LEU A 348 69.62 -42.02 -14.08
N ARG A 349 69.40 -43.21 -14.65
CA ARG A 349 68.33 -43.43 -15.65
C ARG A 349 66.94 -43.36 -15.01
N ALA A 350 66.75 -43.98 -13.85
CA ALA A 350 65.49 -43.90 -13.11
C ALA A 350 65.20 -42.47 -12.62
N GLU A 351 66.23 -41.75 -12.19
CA GLU A 351 66.16 -40.34 -11.79
C GLU A 351 65.88 -39.43 -12.99
N ASN A 352 66.52 -39.66 -14.14
CA ASN A 352 66.18 -38.96 -15.39
C ASN A 352 64.75 -39.27 -15.87
N GLU A 353 64.29 -40.50 -15.71
CA GLU A 353 62.93 -40.89 -16.08
C GLU A 353 61.89 -40.29 -15.11
N LEU A 354 62.22 -40.19 -13.82
CA LEU A 354 61.43 -39.50 -12.82
C LEU A 354 61.40 -37.99 -13.10
N ILE A 355 62.53 -37.34 -13.37
CA ILE A 355 62.58 -35.92 -13.73
C ILE A 355 61.79 -35.66 -15.02
N ARG A 356 61.85 -36.55 -16.02
CA ARG A 356 61.00 -36.45 -17.22
C ARG A 356 59.51 -36.58 -16.90
N LYS A 357 59.12 -37.45 -15.96
CA LYS A 357 57.72 -37.61 -15.53
C LYS A 357 57.24 -36.46 -14.63
N THR A 358 58.11 -35.88 -13.81
CA THR A 358 57.74 -34.87 -12.80
C THR A 358 57.90 -33.43 -13.31
N VAL A 359 58.85 -33.15 -14.20
CA VAL A 359 59.14 -31.78 -14.71
C VAL A 359 58.56 -31.56 -16.12
N GLY A 360 58.03 -32.60 -16.76
CA GLY A 360 57.50 -32.55 -18.13
C GLY A 360 56.21 -33.33 -18.33
N SER A 361 55.43 -33.60 -17.26
CA SER A 361 54.14 -34.25 -17.42
C SER A 361 53.28 -33.42 -18.38
N PRO A 362 52.83 -33.98 -19.52
CA PRO A 362 52.05 -33.24 -20.51
C PRO A 362 50.74 -32.70 -19.93
N GLY A 363 50.25 -33.29 -18.83
CA GLY A 363 49.12 -32.80 -18.05
C GLY A 363 49.40 -31.45 -17.38
N ASP A 364 50.54 -31.29 -16.69
CA ASP A 364 50.89 -30.05 -16.00
C ASP A 364 51.20 -28.93 -16.97
N VAL A 365 51.84 -29.23 -18.11
CA VAL A 365 52.05 -28.26 -19.18
C VAL A 365 50.72 -27.81 -19.80
N ALA A 366 49.75 -28.71 -19.98
CA ALA A 366 48.42 -28.36 -20.47
C ALA A 366 47.60 -27.56 -19.46
N VAL A 367 47.70 -27.88 -18.16
CA VAL A 367 47.07 -27.12 -17.07
C VAL A 367 47.68 -25.73 -16.94
N LEU A 368 49.01 -25.61 -16.96
CA LEU A 368 49.69 -24.31 -16.94
C LEU A 368 49.39 -23.47 -18.18
N ARG A 369 49.22 -24.08 -19.36
CA ARG A 369 48.76 -23.37 -20.57
C ARG A 369 47.32 -22.90 -20.45
N ARG A 370 46.43 -23.74 -19.93
CA ARG A 370 45.03 -23.35 -19.66
C ARG A 370 44.96 -22.22 -18.63
N GLU A 371 45.70 -22.30 -17.54
CA GLU A 371 45.78 -21.24 -16.52
C GLU A 371 46.37 -19.96 -17.13
N LEU A 372 47.42 -20.06 -17.95
CA LEU A 372 47.99 -18.90 -18.65
C LEU A 372 46.98 -18.25 -19.62
N GLU A 373 46.18 -19.04 -20.33
CA GLU A 373 45.10 -18.54 -21.20
C GLU A 373 43.96 -17.91 -20.40
N GLU A 374 43.59 -18.48 -19.25
CA GLU A 374 42.58 -17.94 -18.34
C GLU A 374 43.05 -16.59 -17.77
N GLN A 375 44.30 -16.51 -17.31
CA GLN A 375 44.91 -15.27 -16.83
C GLN A 375 45.01 -14.20 -17.93
N LYS A 376 45.33 -14.59 -19.18
CA LYS A 376 45.29 -13.67 -20.32
C LYS A 376 43.88 -13.14 -20.60
N ARG A 377 42.86 -14.01 -20.58
CA ARG A 377 41.46 -13.60 -20.72
C ARG A 377 41.02 -12.67 -19.59
N GLN A 378 41.41 -12.96 -18.36
CA GLN A 378 41.12 -12.09 -17.21
C GLN A 378 41.79 -10.71 -17.37
N ARG A 379 43.06 -10.69 -17.80
CA ARG A 379 43.78 -9.44 -18.09
C ARG A 379 43.16 -8.65 -19.24
N GLU A 380 42.74 -9.31 -20.32
CA GLU A 380 42.03 -8.66 -21.43
C GLU A 380 40.68 -8.08 -20.99
N ARG A 381 39.89 -8.81 -20.18
CA ARG A 381 38.64 -8.29 -19.61
C ARG A 381 38.91 -7.08 -18.70
N LEU A 382 39.91 -7.15 -17.83
CA LEU A 382 40.31 -6.03 -16.97
C LEU A 382 40.77 -4.83 -17.80
N GLN A 383 41.52 -5.04 -18.87
CA GLN A 383 41.98 -3.98 -19.78
C GLN A 383 40.81 -3.36 -20.55
N GLN A 384 39.85 -4.17 -21.04
CA GLN A 384 38.63 -3.66 -21.66
C GLN A 384 37.78 -2.86 -20.68
N ASN A 385 37.64 -3.32 -19.43
CA ASN A 385 36.92 -2.58 -18.40
C ASN A 385 37.61 -1.27 -18.07
N TYR A 386 38.94 -1.28 -17.93
CA TYR A 386 39.73 -0.07 -17.72
C TYR A 386 39.56 0.91 -18.89
N ASN A 387 39.66 0.44 -20.13
CA ASN A 387 39.47 1.26 -21.31
C ASN A 387 38.05 1.85 -21.37
N SER A 388 37.01 1.06 -21.06
CA SER A 388 35.63 1.57 -21.03
C SER A 388 35.40 2.61 -19.93
N ILE A 389 35.97 2.41 -18.74
CA ILE A 389 35.91 3.39 -17.66
C ILE A 389 36.69 4.65 -18.05
N PHE A 390 37.85 4.48 -18.67
CA PHE A 390 38.68 5.59 -19.13
C PHE A 390 37.96 6.41 -20.20
N GLU A 391 37.39 5.78 -21.24
CA GLU A 391 36.59 6.46 -22.26
C GLU A 391 35.41 7.22 -21.64
N LYS A 392 34.66 6.60 -20.71
CA LYS A 392 33.57 7.27 -20.00
C LYS A 392 34.06 8.47 -19.20
N TYR A 393 35.20 8.33 -18.52
CA TYR A 393 35.80 9.41 -17.74
C TYR A 393 36.29 10.54 -18.65
N THR A 394 36.93 10.23 -19.78
CA THR A 394 37.38 11.22 -20.76
C THR A 394 36.19 11.96 -21.36
N ILE A 395 35.14 11.24 -21.79
CA ILE A 395 33.90 11.87 -22.29
C ILE A 395 33.27 12.76 -21.22
N LEU A 396 33.18 12.30 -19.98
CA LEU A 396 32.62 13.09 -18.88
C LEU A 396 33.47 14.33 -18.57
N ASN A 397 34.80 14.20 -18.59
CA ASN A 397 35.73 15.30 -18.37
C ASN A 397 35.65 16.31 -19.53
N ASP A 398 35.57 15.85 -20.77
CA ASP A 398 35.40 16.69 -21.95
C ASP A 398 34.05 17.42 -21.93
N HIS A 399 32.97 16.74 -21.50
CA HIS A 399 31.66 17.38 -21.28
C HIS A 399 31.72 18.41 -20.15
N MET A 400 32.39 18.11 -19.04
CA MET A 400 32.55 19.04 -17.92
C MET A 400 33.40 20.25 -18.31
N GLN A 401 34.45 20.02 -19.09
CA GLN A 401 35.33 21.07 -19.60
C GLN A 401 34.62 21.94 -20.65
N ALA A 402 33.81 21.35 -21.52
CA ALA A 402 32.94 22.08 -22.45
C ALA A 402 31.92 22.95 -21.69
N LEU A 403 31.28 22.40 -20.65
CA LEU A 403 30.35 23.13 -19.76
C LEU A 403 31.02 24.24 -18.95
N MET A 404 32.29 24.10 -18.62
CA MET A 404 33.08 25.12 -17.93
C MET A 404 33.66 26.19 -18.87
N SER A 405 33.88 25.85 -20.14
CA SER A 405 34.45 26.76 -21.14
C SER A 405 33.41 27.65 -21.81
N ASP A 406 32.14 27.24 -21.85
CA ASP A 406 31.04 28.10 -22.29
C ASP A 406 30.58 28.97 -21.11
N ASN A 407 30.61 30.29 -21.30
CA ASN A 407 30.46 31.32 -20.27
C ASN A 407 29.42 30.97 -19.18
N ALA A 408 29.84 31.04 -17.91
CA ALA A 408 29.14 30.47 -16.75
C ALA A 408 27.68 30.90 -16.50
N GLU A 409 27.17 31.95 -17.16
CA GLU A 409 25.74 32.34 -17.13
C GLU A 409 24.90 31.62 -18.21
N GLU A 410 25.42 31.44 -19.42
CA GLU A 410 24.75 30.63 -20.45
C GLU A 410 24.92 29.13 -20.20
N GLY A 411 26.06 28.71 -19.63
CA GLY A 411 26.31 27.31 -19.27
C GLY A 411 25.33 26.78 -18.22
N THR A 412 24.85 27.62 -17.30
CA THR A 412 23.82 27.22 -16.31
C THR A 412 22.42 27.16 -16.92
N GLU A 413 22.05 28.08 -17.80
CA GLU A 413 20.76 28.03 -18.50
C GLU A 413 20.71 26.92 -19.56
N ALA A 414 21.80 26.71 -20.30
CA ALA A 414 21.98 25.59 -21.24
C ALA A 414 21.97 24.25 -20.50
N PHE A 415 22.58 24.17 -19.31
CA PHE A 415 22.51 22.98 -18.46
C PHE A 415 21.09 22.70 -17.96
N ILE A 416 20.33 23.74 -17.59
CA ILE A 416 18.92 23.60 -17.21
C ILE A 416 18.08 23.11 -18.40
N LYS A 417 18.27 23.69 -19.59
CA LYS A 417 17.57 23.27 -20.83
C LYS A 417 17.94 21.84 -21.21
N LEU A 418 19.22 21.47 -21.17
CA LEU A 418 19.69 20.11 -21.45
C LEU A 418 19.13 19.11 -20.43
N ARG A 419 19.06 19.49 -19.14
CA ARG A 419 18.46 18.65 -18.11
C ARG A 419 16.95 18.49 -18.30
N GLN A 420 16.25 19.54 -18.71
CA GLN A 420 14.83 19.48 -19.06
C GLN A 420 14.60 18.59 -20.29
N GLU A 421 15.42 18.73 -21.33
CA GLU A 421 15.37 17.89 -22.52
C GLU A 421 15.69 16.43 -22.21
N LEU A 422 16.69 16.17 -21.38
CA LEU A 422 17.04 14.82 -20.92
C LEU A 422 15.89 14.19 -20.14
N THR A 423 15.27 14.94 -19.23
CA THR A 423 14.09 14.47 -18.47
C THR A 423 12.91 14.19 -19.42
N ARG A 424 12.71 15.03 -20.45
CA ARG A 424 11.66 14.83 -21.47
C ARG A 424 11.95 13.58 -22.30
N LEU A 425 13.19 13.39 -22.75
CA LEU A 425 13.63 12.21 -23.50
C LEU A 425 13.52 10.94 -22.67
N GLU A 426 13.84 10.99 -21.38
CA GLU A 426 13.65 9.87 -20.45
C GLU A 426 12.16 9.50 -20.32
N LEU A 427 11.28 10.50 -20.21
CA LEU A 427 9.83 10.27 -20.16
C LEU A 427 9.32 9.67 -21.47
N GLU A 428 9.72 10.22 -22.62
CA GLU A 428 9.36 9.72 -23.95
C GLU A 428 9.89 8.29 -24.16
N PHE A 429 11.13 8.00 -23.71
CA PHE A 429 11.71 6.67 -23.75
C PHE A 429 10.95 5.68 -22.87
N GLU A 430 10.55 6.08 -21.67
CA GLU A 430 9.78 5.22 -20.77
C GLU A 430 8.37 4.96 -21.31
N GLN A 431 7.73 5.96 -21.93
CA GLN A 431 6.46 5.79 -22.64
C GLN A 431 6.60 4.86 -23.84
N ALA A 432 7.65 5.02 -24.65
CA ALA A 432 7.93 4.13 -25.78
C ALA A 432 8.18 2.69 -25.30
N ARG A 433 8.91 2.50 -24.19
CA ARG A 433 9.16 1.19 -23.59
C ARG A 433 7.88 0.53 -23.08
N LYS A 434 6.96 1.30 -22.48
CA LYS A 434 5.62 0.81 -22.07
C LYS A 434 4.77 0.41 -23.27
N LEU A 435 4.81 1.19 -24.36
CA LEU A 435 4.12 0.86 -25.61
C LEU A 435 4.70 -0.38 -26.29
N ILE A 436 6.03 -0.54 -26.31
CA ILE A 436 6.68 -1.74 -26.87
C ILE A 436 6.25 -2.98 -26.07
N SER A 437 6.30 -2.92 -24.74
CA SER A 437 5.87 -4.04 -23.88
C SER A 437 4.40 -4.40 -24.08
N SER A 438 3.51 -3.41 -24.24
CA SER A 438 2.08 -3.68 -24.48
C SER A 438 1.83 -4.27 -25.87
N LEU A 439 2.54 -3.82 -26.90
CA LEU A 439 2.47 -4.38 -28.24
C LEU A 439 3.05 -5.80 -28.30
N GLU A 440 4.14 -6.08 -27.59
CA GLU A 440 4.72 -7.42 -27.47
C GLU A 440 3.74 -8.40 -26.82
N ALA A 441 3.06 -8.00 -25.74
CA ALA A 441 2.02 -8.81 -25.10
C ALA A 441 0.84 -9.10 -26.06
N GLN A 442 0.36 -8.07 -26.76
CA GLN A 442 -0.71 -8.25 -27.76
C GLN A 442 -0.29 -9.18 -28.91
N LEU A 443 0.96 -9.08 -29.35
CA LEU A 443 1.50 -9.93 -30.41
C LEU A 443 1.65 -11.38 -29.93
N ALA A 444 2.04 -11.61 -28.68
CA ALA A 444 2.08 -12.94 -28.07
C ALA A 444 0.67 -13.57 -28.00
N ASP A 445 -0.34 -12.79 -27.60
CA ASP A 445 -1.74 -13.26 -27.56
C ASP A 445 -2.28 -13.57 -28.95
N LYS A 446 -2.02 -12.71 -29.92
CA LYS A 446 -2.42 -12.94 -31.32
C LYS A 446 -1.71 -14.15 -31.91
N ASN A 447 -0.45 -14.39 -31.58
CA ASN A 447 0.27 -15.60 -32.00
C ASN A 447 -0.35 -16.87 -31.40
N ARG A 448 -0.77 -16.85 -30.13
CA ARG A 448 -1.48 -17.98 -29.49
C ARG A 448 -2.83 -18.24 -30.15
N GLU A 449 -3.59 -17.19 -30.43
CA GLU A 449 -4.88 -17.27 -31.13
C GLU A 449 -4.73 -17.84 -32.54
N VAL A 450 -3.74 -17.36 -33.30
CA VAL A 450 -3.43 -17.89 -34.64
C VAL A 450 -2.99 -19.35 -34.57
N LEU A 451 -2.15 -19.74 -33.60
CA LEU A 451 -1.76 -21.13 -33.40
C LEU A 451 -2.97 -22.00 -33.08
N ALA A 452 -3.87 -21.57 -32.20
CA ALA A 452 -5.10 -22.30 -31.88
C ALA A 452 -5.97 -22.50 -33.14
N LEU A 453 -6.25 -21.42 -33.88
CA LEU A 453 -7.07 -21.47 -35.10
C LEU A 453 -6.44 -22.32 -36.22
N GLN A 454 -5.12 -22.24 -36.39
CA GLN A 454 -4.39 -23.11 -37.34
C GLN A 454 -4.53 -24.58 -36.96
N THR A 455 -4.53 -24.88 -35.67
CA THR A 455 -4.60 -26.25 -35.16
C THR A 455 -6.01 -26.81 -35.20
N ASP A 456 -7.04 -25.97 -34.96
CA ASP A 456 -8.44 -26.32 -35.18
C ASP A 456 -8.69 -26.63 -36.67
N LEU A 457 -8.16 -25.80 -37.58
CA LEU A 457 -8.28 -26.02 -39.02
C LEU A 457 -7.56 -27.30 -39.47
N SER A 458 -6.37 -27.57 -38.92
CA SER A 458 -5.61 -28.80 -39.18
C SER A 458 -6.31 -30.04 -38.64
N ALA A 459 -6.86 -29.97 -37.43
CA ALA A 459 -7.57 -31.06 -36.77
C ALA A 459 -8.83 -31.48 -37.55
N VAL A 460 -9.53 -30.55 -38.20
CA VAL A 460 -10.68 -30.85 -39.07
C VAL A 460 -10.28 -31.69 -40.30
N GLN A 461 -9.03 -31.61 -40.76
CA GLN A 461 -8.55 -32.33 -41.94
C GLN A 461 -7.98 -33.72 -41.63
N LYS A 462 -7.82 -34.08 -40.35
CA LYS A 462 -7.15 -35.30 -39.89
C LYS A 462 -8.12 -36.31 -39.27
N ASP A 463 -7.70 -37.58 -39.23
CA ASP A 463 -8.43 -38.64 -38.54
C ASP A 463 -8.52 -38.38 -37.03
N SER A 464 -9.58 -38.88 -36.37
CA SER A 464 -9.95 -38.46 -35.01
C SER A 464 -8.83 -38.59 -33.96
N ILE A 465 -7.96 -39.59 -34.09
CA ILE A 465 -6.85 -39.82 -33.16
C ILE A 465 -5.72 -38.82 -33.41
N ALA A 466 -5.35 -38.62 -34.68
CA ALA A 466 -4.31 -37.67 -35.07
C ALA A 466 -4.72 -36.21 -34.79
N ALA A 467 -6.00 -35.88 -34.98
CA ALA A 467 -6.57 -34.58 -34.63
C ALA A 467 -6.48 -34.31 -33.11
N LEU A 468 -6.82 -35.30 -32.28
CA LEU A 468 -6.73 -35.18 -30.82
C LEU A 468 -5.29 -35.03 -30.31
N GLU A 469 -4.34 -35.75 -30.89
CA GLU A 469 -2.92 -35.62 -30.53
C GLU A 469 -2.36 -34.24 -30.88
N GLU A 470 -2.72 -33.70 -32.05
CA GLU A 470 -2.30 -32.37 -32.47
C GLU A 470 -2.90 -31.27 -31.57
N LEU A 471 -4.23 -31.29 -31.34
CA LEU A 471 -4.92 -30.40 -30.40
C LEU A 471 -4.29 -30.44 -29.01
N LYS A 472 -3.97 -31.64 -28.50
CA LYS A 472 -3.31 -31.78 -27.19
C LYS A 472 -1.89 -31.22 -27.20
N SER A 473 -1.16 -31.38 -28.29
CA SER A 473 0.19 -30.85 -28.43
C SER A 473 0.20 -29.32 -28.46
N THR A 474 -0.80 -28.72 -29.09
CA THR A 474 -0.89 -27.26 -29.29
C THR A 474 -1.43 -26.59 -28.04
N ASP A 475 -2.40 -27.21 -27.35
CA ASP A 475 -2.84 -26.80 -26.02
C ASP A 475 -1.70 -26.88 -24.99
N LYS A 476 -0.84 -27.90 -25.08
CA LYS A 476 0.39 -27.97 -24.27
C LYS A 476 1.36 -26.83 -24.58
N LEU A 477 1.55 -26.47 -25.85
CA LEU A 477 2.40 -25.33 -26.23
C LEU A 477 1.83 -24.00 -25.75
N ILE A 478 0.53 -23.77 -25.90
CA ILE A 478 -0.15 -22.55 -25.43
C ILE A 478 -0.08 -22.45 -23.91
N SER A 479 -0.39 -23.54 -23.18
CA SER A 479 -0.30 -23.56 -21.72
C SER A 479 1.14 -23.32 -21.22
N THR A 480 2.16 -23.95 -21.82
CA THR A 480 3.56 -23.67 -21.46
C THR A 480 3.95 -22.22 -21.72
N SER A 481 3.52 -21.64 -22.85
CA SER A 481 3.72 -20.23 -23.17
C SER A 481 3.08 -19.31 -22.13
N LEU A 482 1.82 -19.54 -21.76
CA LEU A 482 1.12 -18.76 -20.74
C LEU A 482 1.76 -18.91 -19.36
N THR A 483 2.20 -20.12 -18.99
CA THR A 483 2.93 -20.33 -17.72
C THR A 483 4.25 -19.56 -17.70
N SER A 484 5.00 -19.55 -18.81
CA SER A 484 6.26 -18.81 -18.90
C SER A 484 6.06 -17.29 -18.81
N GLU A 485 4.97 -16.76 -19.37
CA GLU A 485 4.64 -15.35 -19.27
C GLU A 485 4.18 -14.96 -17.86
N LEU A 486 3.40 -15.82 -17.20
CA LEU A 486 3.05 -15.64 -15.79
C LEU A 486 4.28 -15.66 -14.88
N GLU A 487 5.23 -16.56 -15.11
CA GLU A 487 6.50 -16.62 -14.38
C GLU A 487 7.29 -15.31 -14.59
N ARG A 488 7.45 -14.87 -15.85
CA ARG A 488 8.13 -13.60 -16.19
C ARG A 488 7.48 -12.39 -15.50
N GLN A 489 6.15 -12.27 -15.54
CA GLN A 489 5.45 -11.17 -14.88
C GLN A 489 5.60 -11.21 -13.35
N ARG A 490 5.65 -12.41 -12.75
CA ARG A 490 5.91 -12.56 -11.32
C ARG A 490 7.34 -12.15 -10.97
N GLU A 491 8.31 -12.51 -11.79
CA GLU A 491 9.71 -12.08 -11.63
C GLU A 491 9.85 -10.56 -11.75
N GLU A 492 9.23 -9.94 -12.76
CA GLU A 492 9.21 -8.48 -12.91
C GLU A 492 8.53 -7.79 -11.71
N TYR A 493 7.39 -8.30 -11.25
CA TYR A 493 6.72 -7.77 -10.06
C TYR A 493 7.59 -7.92 -8.81
N SER A 494 8.23 -9.07 -8.63
CA SER A 494 9.17 -9.29 -7.52
C SER A 494 10.36 -8.34 -7.59
N PHE A 495 10.91 -8.10 -8.79
CA PHE A 495 12.01 -7.17 -9.01
C PHE A 495 11.61 -5.73 -8.64
N ILE A 496 10.48 -5.24 -9.16
CA ILE A 496 9.97 -3.89 -8.85
C ILE A 496 9.67 -3.75 -7.35
N MET A 497 9.12 -4.77 -6.71
CA MET A 497 8.88 -4.77 -5.26
C MET A 497 10.19 -4.68 -4.47
N ASN A 498 11.21 -5.46 -4.85
CA ASN A 498 12.52 -5.43 -4.21
C ASN A 498 13.22 -4.08 -4.41
N GLU A 499 13.14 -3.50 -5.61
CA GLU A 499 13.70 -2.17 -5.91
C GLU A 499 12.98 -1.08 -5.12
N ARG A 500 11.65 -1.12 -5.04
CA ARG A 500 10.86 -0.21 -4.21
C ARG A 500 11.24 -0.30 -2.73
N ASP A 501 11.42 -1.52 -2.21
CA ASP A 501 11.79 -1.72 -0.81
C ASP A 501 13.24 -1.26 -0.54
N ALA A 502 14.16 -1.47 -1.49
CA ALA A 502 15.51 -0.91 -1.43
C ALA A 502 15.50 0.62 -1.44
N LEU A 503 14.72 1.26 -2.33
CA LEU A 503 14.56 2.71 -2.38
C LEU A 503 13.95 3.27 -1.09
N LYS A 504 12.97 2.57 -0.49
CA LYS A 504 12.43 2.95 0.83
C LYS A 504 13.48 2.87 1.93
N SER A 505 14.28 1.79 1.96
CA SER A 505 15.38 1.67 2.92
C SER A 505 16.42 2.78 2.75
N GLN A 506 16.80 3.10 1.50
CA GLN A 506 17.71 4.20 1.20
C GLN A 506 17.14 5.56 1.63
N LEU A 507 15.84 5.79 1.42
CA LEU A 507 15.17 7.02 1.87
C LEU A 507 15.16 7.12 3.41
N ILE A 508 14.85 6.03 4.11
CA ILE A 508 14.89 5.98 5.58
C ILE A 508 16.32 6.27 6.08
N GLU A 509 17.33 5.66 5.46
CA GLU A 509 18.73 5.88 5.80
C GLU A 509 19.14 7.34 5.54
N ALA A 510 18.73 7.93 4.42
CA ALA A 510 18.98 9.33 4.09
C ALA A 510 18.29 10.28 5.08
N LEU A 511 17.05 10.00 5.49
CA LEU A 511 16.34 10.78 6.50
C LEU A 511 17.01 10.67 7.88
N LEU A 512 17.42 9.46 8.29
CA LEU A 512 18.16 9.24 9.54
C LEU A 512 19.53 9.92 9.52
N ALA A 513 20.22 9.93 8.38
CA ALA A 513 21.46 10.67 8.20
C ALA A 513 21.22 12.18 8.28
N ASN A 514 20.13 12.69 7.70
CA ASN A 514 19.75 14.09 7.81
C ASN A 514 19.43 14.49 9.26
N ASP A 515 18.72 13.64 10.01
CA ASP A 515 18.43 13.85 11.43
C ASP A 515 19.70 13.82 12.30
N LYS A 516 20.67 12.96 11.98
CA LYS A 516 21.99 12.96 12.64
C LYS A 516 22.74 14.25 12.35
N LEU A 517 22.80 14.67 11.09
CA LEU A 517 23.45 15.93 10.70
C LEU A 517 22.76 17.15 11.32
N ARG A 518 21.43 17.14 11.48
CA ARG A 518 20.70 18.17 12.21
C ARG A 518 21.09 18.20 13.68
N LYS A 519 21.15 17.05 14.35
CA LYS A 519 21.61 16.96 15.75
C LYS A 519 23.06 17.43 15.92
N GLU A 520 23.95 17.03 15.03
CA GLU A 520 25.35 17.49 15.03
C GLU A 520 25.46 18.99 14.73
N SER A 521 24.61 19.53 13.86
CA SER A 521 24.52 20.96 13.60
C SER A 521 23.99 21.73 14.80
N ASP A 522 22.97 21.22 15.50
CA ASP A 522 22.41 21.83 16.70
C ASP A 522 23.41 21.76 17.87
N GLU A 523 24.12 20.64 18.05
CA GLU A 523 25.21 20.49 19.02
C GLU A 523 26.38 21.43 18.72
N ASN A 524 26.78 21.59 17.45
CA ASN A 524 27.79 22.57 17.05
C ASN A 524 27.31 24.01 17.28
N LYS A 525 26.02 24.29 17.07
CA LYS A 525 25.43 25.61 17.31
C LYS A 525 25.35 25.94 18.80
N ASP A 526 25.01 24.97 19.65
CA ASP A 526 25.03 25.11 21.12
C ASP A 526 26.46 25.33 21.65
N LEU A 527 27.48 24.72 21.03
CA LEU A 527 28.90 25.00 21.32
C LEU A 527 29.31 26.42 20.87
N GLN A 528 28.76 26.90 19.75
CA GLN A 528 29.05 28.24 19.22
C GLN A 528 28.35 29.35 20.02
N ASP A 529 27.07 29.17 20.39
CA ASP A 529 26.31 30.10 21.24
C ASP A 529 26.80 30.10 22.69
N GLY A 530 27.34 28.97 23.18
CA GLY A 530 28.05 28.91 24.46
C GLY A 530 29.34 29.74 24.51
N THR A 531 29.88 30.12 23.35
CA THR A 531 31.09 30.95 23.21
C THR A 531 30.76 32.41 22.86
N ALA A 532 29.57 32.69 22.32
CA ALA A 532 29.13 34.03 21.91
C ALA A 532 28.35 34.80 22.99
N LEU A 533 27.80 34.13 24.01
CA LEU A 533 27.02 34.76 25.08
C LEU A 533 27.86 35.13 26.33
N SER A 534 29.06 35.67 26.13
CA SER A 534 29.92 36.23 27.19
C SER A 534 30.27 37.70 26.94
N THR A 535 29.31 38.48 26.46
CA THR A 535 29.36 39.94 26.49
C THR A 535 27.99 40.48 26.88
N ASP A 536 27.95 41.13 28.04
CA ASP A 536 26.89 41.95 28.62
C ASP A 536 25.65 41.29 29.25
N GLY A 537 25.56 41.42 30.59
CA GLY A 537 24.28 41.43 31.32
C GLY A 537 24.21 40.56 32.58
N ASP A 538 24.46 41.19 33.74
CA ASP A 538 24.11 40.75 35.12
C ASP A 538 24.92 39.60 35.78
N GLY A 539 26.04 39.99 36.40
CA GLY A 539 27.14 39.13 36.84
C GLY A 539 26.98 38.37 38.16
N SER A 540 25.79 38.23 38.74
CA SER A 540 25.60 37.47 40.00
C SER A 540 24.93 36.11 39.79
N ASP A 541 23.78 36.07 39.10
CA ASP A 541 23.07 34.81 38.85
C ASP A 541 23.56 34.08 37.60
N ALA A 542 24.04 34.82 36.59
CA ALA A 542 24.74 34.23 35.46
C ALA A 542 26.09 33.62 35.89
N ALA A 543 26.80 34.27 36.82
CA ALA A 543 28.05 33.76 37.38
C ALA A 543 27.86 32.50 38.23
N LYS A 544 26.78 32.41 39.03
CA LYS A 544 26.44 31.18 39.78
C LYS A 544 26.02 30.04 38.85
N LYS A 545 25.19 30.29 37.86
CA LYS A 545 24.81 29.28 36.85
C LYS A 545 26.00 28.85 35.99
N ALA A 546 26.92 29.76 35.68
CA ALA A 546 28.17 29.45 35.00
C ALA A 546 29.10 28.62 35.91
N ALA A 547 29.21 28.96 37.19
CA ALA A 547 29.98 28.19 38.17
C ALA A 547 29.42 26.77 38.35
N GLU A 548 28.09 26.62 38.48
CA GLU A 548 27.43 25.31 38.54
C GLU A 548 27.59 24.51 37.24
N LYS A 549 27.54 25.16 36.07
CA LYS A 549 27.82 24.50 34.78
C LYS A 549 29.29 24.08 34.68
N VAL A 550 30.23 24.91 35.11
CA VAL A 550 31.67 24.60 35.16
C VAL A 550 31.94 23.45 36.13
N GLU A 551 31.25 23.40 37.28
CA GLU A 551 31.36 22.31 38.24
C GLU A 551 30.76 21.00 37.71
N LYS A 552 29.60 21.06 37.02
CA LYS A 552 29.03 19.89 36.32
C LYS A 552 29.92 19.41 35.17
N LEU A 553 30.55 20.33 34.43
CA LEU A 553 31.50 19.99 33.38
C LEU A 553 32.76 19.36 33.98
N ARG A 554 33.30 19.89 35.08
CA ARG A 554 34.42 19.29 35.81
C ARG A 554 34.07 17.90 36.35
N ALA A 555 32.87 17.71 36.90
CA ALA A 555 32.39 16.41 37.37
C ALA A 555 32.29 15.39 36.21
N ARG A 556 31.74 15.81 35.05
CA ARG A 556 31.72 14.96 33.84
C ARG A 556 33.12 14.64 33.32
N LEU A 557 34.05 15.59 33.39
CA LEU A 557 35.43 15.40 32.94
C LEU A 557 36.17 14.42 33.86
N ILE A 558 35.97 14.52 35.18
CA ILE A 558 36.48 13.55 36.16
C ILE A 558 35.86 12.17 35.92
N GLN A 559 34.55 12.09 35.68
CA GLN A 559 33.88 10.82 35.39
C GLN A 559 34.39 10.17 34.10
N ARG A 560 34.64 10.98 33.05
CA ARG A 560 35.21 10.50 31.79
C ARG A 560 36.66 10.05 31.96
N ASN A 561 37.45 10.78 32.75
CA ASN A 561 38.83 10.37 33.08
C ASN A 561 38.84 9.08 33.90
N GLN A 562 37.92 8.90 34.85
CA GLN A 562 37.77 7.63 35.59
C GLN A 562 37.34 6.47 34.69
N GLN A 563 36.47 6.72 33.69
CA GLN A 563 36.11 5.70 32.69
C GLN A 563 37.29 5.34 31.79
N LEU A 564 38.09 6.33 31.38
CA LEU A 564 39.31 6.10 30.62
C LEU A 564 40.34 5.31 31.44
N GLU A 565 40.56 5.67 32.70
CA GLU A 565 41.47 4.95 33.60
C GLU A 565 41.02 3.49 33.82
N LYS A 566 39.71 3.25 34.00
CA LYS A 566 39.15 1.90 34.06
C LYS A 566 39.35 1.12 32.77
N SER A 567 39.11 1.75 31.62
CA SER A 567 39.34 1.14 30.31
C SER A 567 40.83 0.82 30.08
N GLU A 568 41.74 1.68 30.54
CA GLU A 568 43.19 1.45 30.49
C GLU A 568 43.63 0.32 31.43
N GLN A 569 43.05 0.24 32.63
CA GLN A 569 43.26 -0.88 33.56
C GLN A 569 42.76 -2.20 32.96
N GLU A 570 41.55 -2.22 32.40
CA GLU A 570 40.99 -3.39 31.70
C GLU A 570 41.85 -3.78 30.51
N ARG A 571 42.35 -2.82 29.73
CA ARG A 571 43.28 -3.07 28.62
C ARG A 571 44.58 -3.68 29.12
N LEU A 572 45.13 -3.23 30.24
CA LEU A 572 46.34 -3.78 30.85
C LEU A 572 46.09 -5.19 31.43
N GLU A 573 44.94 -5.44 32.03
CA GLU A 573 44.52 -6.77 32.50
C GLU A 573 44.32 -7.75 31.34
N LEU A 574 43.69 -7.31 30.26
CA LEU A 574 43.56 -8.10 29.04
C LEU A 574 44.93 -8.36 28.41
N GLN A 575 45.82 -7.37 28.41
CA GLN A 575 47.18 -7.52 27.90
C GLN A 575 48.00 -8.48 28.76
N THR A 576 47.85 -8.47 30.10
CA THR A 576 48.51 -9.44 30.98
C THR A 576 47.91 -10.84 30.84
N ARG A 577 46.59 -10.98 30.71
CA ARG A 577 45.94 -12.27 30.41
C ARG A 577 46.37 -12.81 29.05
N LEU A 578 46.42 -11.97 28.03
CA LEU A 578 46.85 -12.36 26.68
C LEU A 578 48.33 -12.75 26.68
N LYS A 579 49.16 -12.06 27.48
CA LYS A 579 50.57 -12.42 27.70
C LYS A 579 50.70 -13.73 28.49
N ALA A 580 49.88 -14.00 29.50
CA ALA A 580 49.86 -15.27 30.24
C ALA A 580 49.38 -16.44 29.37
N VAL A 581 48.42 -16.20 28.47
CA VAL A 581 47.98 -17.16 27.44
C VAL A 581 49.09 -17.39 26.41
N GLN A 582 49.79 -16.34 25.96
CA GLN A 582 50.94 -16.43 25.05
C GLN A 582 52.15 -17.14 25.68
N LEU A 583 52.40 -16.95 26.99
CA LEU A 583 53.42 -17.67 27.74
C LEU A 583 53.00 -19.11 28.11
N GLY A 584 51.78 -19.54 27.74
CA GLY A 584 51.35 -20.93 27.84
C GLY A 584 51.05 -21.41 29.28
N GLU A 585 51.05 -20.53 30.28
CA GLU A 585 50.80 -20.89 31.69
C GLU A 585 49.37 -21.45 31.88
N GLY A 586 48.39 -20.89 31.18
CA GLY A 586 47.01 -21.42 31.18
C GLY A 586 46.86 -22.77 30.47
N SER A 587 47.65 -23.00 29.41
CA SER A 587 47.66 -24.27 28.68
C SER A 587 48.36 -25.38 29.48
N ALA A 588 49.41 -25.06 30.23
CA ALA A 588 50.13 -26.00 31.06
C ALA A 588 49.29 -26.51 32.25
N ALA A 589 48.56 -25.63 32.94
CA ALA A 589 47.68 -26.02 34.04
C ALA A 589 46.50 -26.89 33.56
N GLN A 590 45.91 -26.53 32.41
CA GLN A 590 44.80 -27.29 31.82
C GLN A 590 45.26 -28.64 31.26
N LYS A 591 46.46 -28.71 30.66
CA LYS A 591 47.10 -29.98 30.26
C LYS A 591 47.43 -30.88 31.45
N ALA A 592 47.95 -30.33 32.54
CA ALA A 592 48.22 -31.11 33.75
C ALA A 592 46.93 -31.69 34.36
N ALA A 593 45.83 -30.94 34.33
CA ALA A 593 44.52 -31.41 34.77
C ALA A 593 43.94 -32.49 33.83
N SER A 594 44.03 -32.31 32.51
CA SER A 594 43.57 -33.31 31.54
C SER A 594 44.41 -34.60 31.61
N ASP A 595 45.73 -34.49 31.78
CA ASP A 595 46.62 -35.63 31.91
C ASP A 595 46.31 -36.47 33.16
N HIS A 596 45.91 -35.82 34.26
CA HIS A 596 45.48 -36.53 35.46
C HIS A 596 44.16 -37.30 35.23
N ILE A 597 43.21 -36.70 34.51
CA ILE A 597 41.94 -37.35 34.15
C ILE A 597 42.17 -38.54 33.21
N ILE A 598 43.01 -38.37 32.19
CA ILE A 598 43.37 -39.44 31.24
C ILE A 598 44.04 -40.61 31.96
N LYS A 599 44.98 -40.35 32.88
CA LYS A 599 45.61 -41.40 33.68
C LYS A 599 44.61 -42.16 34.55
N ASN A 600 43.60 -41.48 35.10
CA ASN A 600 42.56 -42.15 35.87
C ASN A 600 41.65 -43.00 34.97
N LEU A 601 41.23 -42.49 33.81
CA LEU A 601 40.42 -43.25 32.86
C LEU A 601 41.18 -44.47 32.29
N GLN A 602 42.48 -44.35 32.06
CA GLN A 602 43.32 -45.48 31.65
C GLN A 602 43.39 -46.58 32.73
N ARG A 603 43.51 -46.19 34.01
CA ARG A 603 43.46 -47.14 35.14
C ARG A 603 42.09 -47.81 35.24
N GLU A 604 41.01 -47.05 35.10
CA GLU A 604 39.64 -47.60 35.12
C GLU A 604 39.39 -48.57 33.96
N ASN A 605 39.82 -48.24 32.74
CA ASN A 605 39.73 -49.13 31.59
C ASN A 605 40.55 -50.41 31.79
N ALA A 606 41.75 -50.34 32.38
CA ALA A 606 42.53 -51.53 32.72
C ALA A 606 41.83 -52.41 33.76
N LEU A 607 41.16 -51.81 34.75
CA LEU A 607 40.36 -52.53 35.74
C LEU A 607 39.12 -53.18 35.11
N ILE A 608 38.46 -52.51 34.17
CA ILE A 608 37.31 -53.07 33.46
C ILE A 608 37.77 -54.22 32.57
N ALA A 609 38.86 -54.07 31.82
CA ALA A 609 39.39 -55.11 30.95
C ALA A 609 39.80 -56.36 31.75
N THR A 610 40.44 -56.19 32.90
CA THR A 610 40.79 -57.32 33.79
C THR A 610 39.57 -57.97 34.41
N ALA A 611 38.55 -57.20 34.82
CA ALA A 611 37.29 -57.74 35.30
C ALA A 611 36.54 -58.51 34.21
N TRP A 612 36.58 -58.01 32.96
CA TRP A 612 35.96 -58.65 31.81
C TRP A 612 36.66 -59.95 31.43
N TYR A 613 37.99 -59.98 31.51
CA TYR A 613 38.80 -61.19 31.33
C TYR A 613 38.51 -62.24 32.42
N ASP A 614 38.42 -61.84 33.70
CA ASP A 614 38.06 -62.76 34.80
C ASP A 614 36.63 -63.29 34.65
N LEU A 615 35.67 -62.45 34.28
CA LEU A 615 34.29 -62.88 34.00
C LEU A 615 34.25 -63.88 32.83
N THR A 616 34.96 -63.58 31.74
CA THR A 616 35.02 -64.45 30.55
C THR A 616 35.70 -65.77 30.88
N SER A 617 36.81 -65.74 31.62
CA SER A 617 37.50 -66.93 32.11
C SER A 617 36.62 -67.78 33.03
N ARG A 618 35.82 -67.15 33.91
CA ARG A 618 34.81 -67.85 34.71
C ARG A 618 33.68 -68.44 33.88
N LEU A 619 33.22 -67.75 32.83
CA LEU A 619 32.20 -68.28 31.92
C LEU A 619 32.74 -69.47 31.12
N GLN A 620 33.99 -69.41 30.65
CA GLN A 620 34.64 -70.50 29.92
C GLN A 620 34.99 -71.69 30.83
N SER A 621 35.39 -71.45 32.08
CA SER A 621 35.72 -72.53 33.04
C SER A 621 34.49 -73.18 33.69
N ASN A 622 33.31 -72.55 33.67
CA ASN A 622 32.06 -73.12 34.21
C ASN A 622 31.41 -74.22 33.34
N HIS A 623 32.04 -74.67 32.25
CA HIS A 623 31.59 -75.86 31.51
C HIS A 623 31.98 -77.20 32.17
N VAL A 624 32.57 -77.18 33.37
CA VAL A 624 32.77 -78.38 34.20
C VAL A 624 32.26 -78.15 35.63
N VAL A 625 31.07 -78.68 35.88
CA VAL A 625 30.45 -79.02 37.18
C VAL A 625 30.07 -77.87 38.12
N LEU A 626 28.76 -77.60 38.14
CA LEU A 626 28.02 -76.91 39.19
C LEU A 626 28.14 -77.66 40.54
N GLN A 627 28.90 -77.12 41.48
CA GLN A 627 28.73 -77.45 42.90
C GLN A 627 28.37 -76.19 43.69
N ARG A 628 27.10 -76.12 44.06
CA ARG A 628 26.48 -75.03 44.85
C ARG A 628 27.18 -74.90 46.20
N ARG A 629 27.86 -73.78 46.44
CA ARG A 629 28.08 -73.27 47.80
C ARG A 629 27.58 -71.83 47.89
N HIS A 630 26.74 -71.62 48.89
CA HIS A 630 25.94 -70.44 49.14
C HIS A 630 26.76 -69.46 50.00
N ASP A 631 27.68 -68.71 49.40
CA ASP A 631 28.33 -67.58 50.05
C ASP A 631 28.12 -66.32 49.22
N ALA A 632 27.52 -65.31 49.85
CA ALA A 632 27.27 -64.00 49.26
C ALA A 632 28.57 -63.40 48.72
N PRO A 633 28.63 -62.94 47.45
CA PRO A 633 29.89 -62.55 46.85
C PRO A 633 30.36 -61.22 47.45
N LYS A 634 31.37 -61.26 48.32
CA LYS A 634 32.23 -60.11 48.57
C LYS A 634 32.89 -59.76 47.25
N SER A 635 32.29 -58.81 46.51
CA SER A 635 32.73 -58.32 45.21
C SER A 635 34.26 -58.22 45.17
N TRP A 636 34.87 -58.87 44.19
CA TRP A 636 36.32 -58.82 43.96
C TRP A 636 36.81 -57.37 43.80
N LEU A 637 35.96 -56.52 43.20
CA LEU A 637 36.15 -55.07 43.11
C LEU A 637 36.31 -54.42 44.50
N ASN A 638 35.57 -54.89 45.50
CA ASN A 638 35.64 -54.36 46.87
C ASN A 638 36.92 -54.82 47.60
N LYS A 639 37.42 -56.03 47.31
CA LYS A 639 38.71 -56.52 47.82
C LYS A 639 39.90 -55.78 47.18
N GLN A 640 39.82 -55.52 45.88
CA GLN A 640 40.82 -54.74 45.14
C GLN A 640 40.81 -53.25 45.58
N ARG A 641 39.62 -52.65 45.77
CA ARG A 641 39.50 -51.28 46.33
C ARG A 641 40.07 -51.15 47.75
N GLN A 642 39.92 -52.17 48.59
CA GLN A 642 40.52 -52.17 49.94
C GLN A 642 42.06 -52.31 49.92
N LEU A 643 42.61 -53.04 48.95
CA LEU A 643 44.07 -53.15 48.78
C LEU A 643 44.69 -51.88 48.19
N VAL A 644 43.98 -51.17 47.30
CA VAL A 644 44.49 -49.95 46.64
C VAL A 644 44.28 -48.70 47.52
N ASN A 645 43.24 -48.65 48.35
CA ASN A 645 43.08 -47.57 49.33
C ASN A 645 43.95 -47.75 50.59
N ALA A 646 44.68 -48.86 50.71
CA ALA A 646 45.63 -49.11 51.77
C ALA A 646 47.04 -48.66 51.36
N THR A 647 47.22 -47.36 51.14
CA THR A 647 48.56 -46.74 51.13
C THR A 647 48.64 -45.63 52.17
N SER A 648 49.40 -45.97 53.22
CA SER A 648 50.22 -45.14 54.10
C SER A 648 49.66 -43.78 54.53
N ARG A 649 48.99 -43.75 55.69
CA ARG A 649 49.05 -42.56 56.56
C ARG A 649 50.52 -42.35 56.95
N ARG A 650 51.15 -41.33 56.39
CA ARG A 650 52.29 -40.63 56.98
C ARG A 650 52.04 -39.15 56.85
#